data_AF-A0A103XRZ7-F1
#
_entry.id   AF-A0A103XRZ7-F1
#
_cell.length_a   1.000
_cell.length_b   1.000
_cell.length_c   1.000
_cell.angle_alpha   90.00
_cell.angle_beta   90.00
_cell.angle_gamma   90.00
#
_symmetry.space_group_name_H-M   'P 1'
#
loop_
_entity.id
_entity.type
_entity.pdbx_description
1 polymer ?
#
loop_
_entity_poly.entity_id
_entity_poly.type
_entity_poly.pdbx_seq_one_letter_code
_entity_poly.pdbx_strand_id
1 'polypeptide(L)'
;MTSASDDCARIWQVLEDDAYTSHNINNTLDARDRGLLLGFCQMLQDLEEGKSYSKPMLWIGFYIAVATLLCMFLMLADLFHGFRNRKLWFPSKYFTLNTATITLITIAMKLPLDLSGRMPGSTDELAKWGSMTFMCTMMSNLMPSLASMDDRELVANVTGMVLLVVTIVVNVLIQIKTGVVLNFFDNYVYIGVMLFLLVIMISSALTIPTSKKILEFKYQRVQKTSSDVHPQLTRRLRVEELIQYVRKYWMMAGTSSPQFVMITTPLCSAAGIACVPAVALYYYFFVLIWADLEGIAYLDFGSDYEWSIVVIVVIQSIGILVGNIAPLFRCFAALSFKLSLKWVKKHTKVCEVEKYWTQKLLEWKQIPLAFPLSGRISKALVYNFYHLILNLCIICQKLIVVSCKIVGLIPLGTVIIGVFCVNRCKSLKANFFLMPVASNRDTNQDVENYVLQLQDEMELGRRTLGSFSNSANRSIQKGEKQLPTNLLKLIEQCTGFEGVVKFDSENIQGLIWVTFPNSWSLPIVTLTCIAITLPNISQESVDDLFRGVCESLSYTLLVEESLNNVGEYKKIQKATMALRQEVEVNYKWLGNTLQRNSYKEKNPKEILEWFADKAKDIAVEMNEHINEEPFDSYCERLVVADSMYRVTQTIMVNYPGDIENGRGEQLFYLLSSMIVDIAVACFTNLPRVIVMKCQEDAIEKREASVGAAAELLGSTKTIIEKVDACEVPNLDPEKMAFIDEWRRAWQRWSSHHRDVVSFPACACPTSANEVKTMTMIDGCTFRRRRGKEVGCRLSPIWLARSKFGVGPCGLGESLGFLVPKVEGNALGWFHRAAKTSLSKQWKDNRPVHPRPI
;
A
#
# COMPACT_ATOMS: atom_id res chain seq x y z
N MET A 1 -5.28 -23.10 52.51
CA MET A 1 -4.99 -24.54 52.32
C MET A 1 -3.50 -24.66 52.13
N THR A 2 -2.86 -25.49 52.94
CA THR A 2 -1.43 -25.81 52.82
C THR A 2 -1.22 -26.73 51.62
N SER A 3 -0.03 -26.71 51.00
CA SER A 3 0.23 -27.55 49.83
C SER A 3 0.26 -29.03 50.25
N ALA A 4 0.01 -29.94 49.31
CA ALA A 4 0.05 -31.36 49.62
C ALA A 4 1.48 -31.80 49.98
N SER A 5 2.51 -31.13 49.46
CA SER A 5 3.90 -31.33 49.89
C SER A 5 4.16 -30.84 51.31
N ASP A 6 3.61 -29.68 51.72
CA ASP A 6 3.74 -29.15 53.09
C ASP A 6 3.01 -30.03 54.11
N ASP A 7 1.87 -30.61 53.73
CA ASP A 7 1.14 -31.59 54.53
C ASP A 7 1.93 -32.90 54.65
N CYS A 8 2.49 -33.40 53.55
CA CYS A 8 3.32 -34.60 53.52
C CYS A 8 4.61 -34.43 54.35
N ALA A 9 5.30 -33.30 54.19
CA ALA A 9 6.53 -32.98 54.92
C ALA A 9 6.28 -32.82 56.43
N ARG A 10 5.11 -32.30 56.82
CA ARG A 10 4.70 -32.26 58.24
C ARG A 10 4.38 -33.62 58.81
N ILE A 11 3.66 -34.48 58.07
CA ILE A 11 3.41 -35.87 58.47
C ILE A 11 4.74 -36.63 58.63
N TRP A 12 5.67 -36.42 57.70
CA TRP A 12 7.02 -36.95 57.77
C TRP A 12 7.78 -36.50 59.03
N GLN A 13 7.80 -35.20 59.32
CA GLN A 13 8.48 -34.65 60.50
C GLN A 13 7.93 -35.23 61.81
N VAL A 14 6.60 -35.34 61.93
CA VAL A 14 5.96 -35.94 63.11
C VAL A 14 6.36 -37.41 63.28
N LEU A 15 6.44 -38.17 62.18
CA LEU A 15 6.84 -39.58 62.21
C LEU A 15 8.34 -39.78 62.54
N GLU A 16 9.20 -38.86 62.10
CA GLU A 16 10.64 -38.89 62.40
C GLU A 16 10.90 -38.50 63.88
N ASP A 17 10.22 -37.47 64.39
CA ASP A 17 10.35 -37.03 65.79
C ASP A 17 9.85 -38.09 66.80
N ASP A 18 8.76 -38.79 66.46
CA ASP A 18 8.19 -39.86 67.30
C ASP A 18 9.07 -41.13 67.27
N ALA A 19 9.75 -41.40 66.15
CA ALA A 19 10.73 -42.49 66.05
C ALA A 19 11.98 -42.29 66.93
N TYR A 20 12.37 -41.04 67.20
CA TYR A 20 13.48 -40.73 68.11
C TYR A 20 13.09 -40.81 69.60
N THR A 21 11.80 -40.68 69.92
CA THR A 21 11.31 -40.57 71.32
C THR A 21 10.56 -41.80 71.82
N SER A 22 9.99 -42.63 70.93
CA SER A 22 9.16 -43.78 71.28
C SER A 22 9.74 -45.11 70.78
N HIS A 23 10.06 -46.02 71.72
CA HIS A 23 10.59 -47.36 71.41
C HIS A 23 9.57 -48.28 70.69
N ASN A 24 8.30 -47.89 70.61
CA ASN A 24 7.21 -48.70 70.05
C ASN A 24 7.05 -48.59 68.52
N ILE A 25 7.47 -47.49 67.89
CA ILE A 25 7.27 -47.27 66.44
C ILE A 25 8.34 -47.98 65.60
N ASN A 26 9.51 -48.24 66.17
CA ASN A 26 10.59 -49.02 65.55
C ASN A 26 10.21 -50.47 65.23
N ASN A 27 9.11 -51.00 65.78
CA ASN A 27 8.62 -52.34 65.45
C ASN A 27 7.64 -52.38 64.26
N THR A 28 7.18 -51.23 63.75
CA THR A 28 6.14 -51.16 62.71
C THR A 28 6.51 -50.38 61.44
N LEU A 29 7.42 -49.40 61.50
CA LEU A 29 8.00 -48.73 60.33
C LEU A 29 9.52 -48.69 60.47
N ASP A 30 10.24 -49.40 59.61
CA ASP A 30 11.71 -49.40 59.60
C ASP A 30 12.26 -48.15 58.90
N ALA A 31 13.55 -47.86 59.07
CA ALA A 31 14.25 -46.72 58.45
C ALA A 31 14.06 -46.65 56.92
N ARG A 32 13.82 -47.79 56.27
CA ARG A 32 13.55 -47.89 54.84
C ARG A 32 12.17 -47.32 54.44
N ASP A 33 11.13 -47.64 55.20
CA ASP A 33 9.77 -47.16 54.94
C ASP A 33 9.68 -45.66 55.18
N ARG A 34 10.41 -45.20 56.19
CA ARG A 34 10.61 -43.79 56.42
C ARG A 34 11.32 -43.13 55.21
N GLY A 35 12.47 -43.64 54.79
CA GLY A 35 13.17 -43.13 53.59
C GLY A 35 12.30 -43.09 52.31
N LEU A 36 11.40 -44.06 52.13
CA LEU A 36 10.44 -44.07 51.01
C LEU A 36 9.42 -42.94 51.13
N LEU A 37 8.85 -42.70 52.31
CA LEU A 37 7.89 -41.62 52.54
C LEU A 37 8.52 -40.24 52.29
N LEU A 38 9.76 -40.02 52.74
CA LEU A 38 10.51 -38.80 52.40
C LEU A 38 10.74 -38.66 50.88
N GLY A 39 11.08 -39.75 50.20
CA GLY A 39 11.19 -39.78 48.74
C GLY A 39 9.87 -39.45 48.03
N PHE A 40 8.74 -39.91 48.55
CA PHE A 40 7.41 -39.53 48.05
C PHE A 40 7.08 -38.06 48.31
N CYS A 41 7.39 -37.52 49.50
CA CYS A 41 7.19 -36.10 49.79
C CYS A 41 8.07 -35.21 48.90
N GLN A 42 9.33 -35.61 48.63
CA GLN A 42 10.21 -34.92 47.68
C GLN A 42 9.66 -34.99 46.25
N MET A 43 9.14 -36.15 45.81
CA MET A 43 8.49 -36.28 44.51
C MET A 43 7.24 -35.40 44.39
N LEU A 44 6.43 -35.31 45.45
CA LEU A 44 5.26 -34.41 45.51
C LEU A 44 5.67 -32.94 45.47
N GLN A 45 6.75 -32.58 46.16
CA GLN A 45 7.34 -31.24 46.10
C GLN A 45 7.84 -30.93 44.68
N ASP A 46 8.59 -31.84 44.04
CA ASP A 46 9.05 -31.69 42.66
C ASP A 46 7.88 -31.57 41.66
N LEU A 47 6.78 -32.30 41.89
CA LEU A 47 5.54 -32.22 41.11
C LEU A 47 4.81 -30.88 41.29
N GLU A 48 4.74 -30.36 42.51
CA GLU A 48 4.13 -29.05 42.81
C GLU A 48 4.99 -27.89 42.32
N GLU A 49 6.30 -27.96 42.49
CA GLU A 49 7.27 -27.02 41.93
C GLU A 49 7.18 -27.05 40.40
N GLY A 50 7.15 -28.23 39.78
CA GLY A 50 6.95 -28.41 38.33
C GLY A 50 5.67 -27.74 37.81
N LYS A 51 4.55 -27.87 38.53
CA LYS A 51 3.29 -27.16 38.21
C LYS A 51 3.37 -25.64 38.39
N SER A 52 4.23 -25.15 39.28
CA SER A 52 4.48 -23.72 39.41
C SER A 52 5.31 -23.18 38.24
N TYR A 53 6.30 -23.94 37.78
CA TYR A 53 7.14 -23.61 36.62
C TYR A 53 6.42 -23.70 35.28
N SER A 54 5.32 -24.44 35.17
CA SER A 54 4.51 -24.54 33.93
C SER A 54 3.52 -23.40 33.75
N LYS A 55 3.17 -22.61 34.78
CA LYS A 55 2.23 -21.46 34.69
C LYS A 55 2.55 -20.46 33.56
N PRO A 56 3.82 -20.13 33.24
CA PRO A 56 4.15 -19.28 32.09
C PRO A 56 3.80 -19.89 30.74
N MET A 57 3.71 -21.23 30.62
CA MET A 57 3.39 -21.92 29.37
C MET A 57 1.96 -21.63 28.91
N LEU A 58 1.00 -21.48 29.84
CA LEU A 58 -0.35 -21.02 29.52
C LEU A 58 -0.34 -19.63 28.86
N TRP A 59 0.42 -18.68 29.41
CA TRP A 59 0.56 -17.33 28.84
C TRP A 59 1.26 -17.33 27.48
N ILE A 60 2.24 -18.22 27.31
CA ILE A 60 2.87 -18.46 26.00
C ILE A 60 1.83 -18.99 25.01
N GLY A 61 0.96 -19.91 25.42
CA GLY A 61 -0.14 -20.40 24.59
C GLY A 61 -1.11 -19.30 24.15
N PHE A 62 -1.46 -18.39 25.06
CA PHE A 62 -2.23 -17.20 24.70
C PHE A 62 -1.50 -16.31 23.68
N TYR A 63 -0.18 -16.13 23.84
CA TYR A 63 0.62 -15.37 22.88
C TYR A 63 0.63 -16.02 21.49
N ILE A 64 0.70 -17.35 21.41
CA ILE A 64 0.58 -18.11 20.15
C ILE A 64 -0.79 -17.90 19.51
N ALA A 65 -1.86 -17.95 20.31
CA ALA A 65 -3.22 -17.73 19.85
C ALA A 65 -3.41 -16.31 19.27
N VAL A 66 -2.91 -15.28 19.97
CA VAL A 66 -2.95 -13.88 19.50
C VAL A 66 -2.15 -13.70 18.21
N ALA A 67 -0.95 -14.26 18.13
CA ALA A 67 -0.12 -14.19 16.92
C ALA A 67 -0.80 -14.86 15.72
N THR A 68 -1.39 -16.04 15.93
CA THR A 68 -2.16 -16.77 14.92
C THR A 68 -3.37 -15.97 14.45
N LEU A 69 -4.10 -15.35 15.38
CA LEU A 69 -5.26 -14.52 15.09
C LEU A 69 -4.88 -13.30 14.23
N LEU A 70 -3.75 -12.65 14.53
CA LEU A 70 -3.23 -11.56 13.71
C LEU A 70 -2.87 -12.02 12.30
N CYS A 71 -2.19 -13.17 12.13
CA CYS A 71 -1.92 -13.76 10.82
C CYS A 71 -3.22 -14.02 10.04
N MET A 72 -4.25 -14.57 10.71
CA MET A 72 -5.56 -14.83 10.12
C MET A 72 -6.25 -13.53 9.66
N PHE A 73 -6.23 -12.46 10.47
CA PHE A 73 -6.80 -11.17 10.08
C PHE A 73 -6.08 -10.54 8.89
N LEU A 74 -4.74 -10.63 8.83
CA LEU A 74 -3.98 -10.11 7.69
C LEU A 74 -4.33 -10.87 6.38
N MET A 75 -4.43 -12.20 6.43
CA MET A 75 -4.89 -12.99 5.28
C MET A 75 -6.33 -12.68 4.88
N LEU A 76 -7.22 -12.48 5.86
CA LEU A 76 -8.62 -12.10 5.60
C LEU A 76 -8.73 -10.69 4.99
N ALA A 77 -7.89 -9.75 5.43
CA ALA A 77 -7.83 -8.40 4.87
C ALA A 77 -7.43 -8.41 3.40
N ASP A 78 -6.47 -9.27 3.02
CA ASP A 78 -6.09 -9.49 1.61
C ASP A 78 -7.23 -10.09 0.79
N LEU A 79 -7.96 -11.05 1.36
CA LEU A 79 -9.14 -11.64 0.72
C LEU A 79 -10.22 -10.58 0.48
N PHE A 80 -10.54 -9.78 1.49
CA PHE A 80 -11.51 -8.68 1.39
C PHE A 80 -11.06 -7.63 0.37
N HIS A 81 -9.78 -7.29 0.35
CA HIS A 81 -9.20 -6.35 -0.62
C HIS A 81 -9.36 -6.85 -2.07
N GLY A 82 -9.08 -8.14 -2.31
CA GLY A 82 -9.28 -8.77 -3.61
C GLY A 82 -10.73 -8.72 -4.07
N PHE A 83 -11.68 -9.07 -3.19
CA PHE A 83 -13.12 -9.00 -3.50
C PHE A 83 -13.61 -7.57 -3.74
N ARG A 84 -13.26 -6.63 -2.86
CA ARG A 84 -13.64 -5.22 -2.97
C ARG A 84 -13.19 -4.60 -4.29
N ASN A 85 -11.98 -4.94 -4.73
CA ASN A 85 -11.44 -4.45 -6.00
C ASN A 85 -11.84 -5.30 -7.21
N ARG A 86 -12.55 -6.42 -7.00
CA ARG A 86 -12.85 -7.47 -8.00
C ARG A 86 -11.60 -8.02 -8.69
N LYS A 87 -10.48 -8.08 -7.96
CA LYS A 87 -9.25 -8.75 -8.38
C LYS A 87 -9.35 -10.21 -7.93
N LEU A 88 -9.92 -11.07 -8.78
CA LEU A 88 -10.13 -12.49 -8.48
C LEU A 88 -8.83 -13.30 -8.33
N TRP A 89 -7.68 -12.69 -8.60
CA TRP A 89 -6.36 -13.26 -8.36
C TRP A 89 -5.79 -12.94 -6.96
N PHE A 90 -6.50 -12.16 -6.13
CA PHE A 90 -6.16 -11.85 -4.73
C PHE A 90 -4.69 -11.45 -4.50
N PRO A 91 -4.29 -10.22 -4.85
CA PRO A 91 -2.96 -9.71 -4.53
C PRO A 91 -2.71 -9.68 -3.02
N SER A 92 -1.45 -9.76 -2.61
CA SER A 92 -1.04 -9.67 -1.21
C SER A 92 -0.61 -8.23 -0.90
N LYS A 93 -1.38 -7.55 -0.06
CA LYS A 93 -1.13 -6.16 0.34
C LYS A 93 -0.89 -6.03 1.84
N TYR A 94 -1.60 -6.79 2.66
CA TYR A 94 -1.53 -6.76 4.13
C TYR A 94 -0.69 -7.90 4.69
N PHE A 95 -0.86 -9.13 4.19
CA PHE A 95 -0.05 -10.27 4.63
C PHE A 95 1.19 -10.42 3.73
N THR A 96 2.17 -9.53 3.91
CA THR A 96 3.39 -9.46 3.11
C THR A 96 4.60 -10.02 3.85
N LEU A 97 5.49 -10.72 3.15
CA LEU A 97 6.67 -11.32 3.77
C LEU A 97 7.74 -10.28 4.12
N ASN A 98 7.78 -9.84 5.38
CA ASN A 98 8.80 -8.95 5.91
C ASN A 98 9.30 -9.44 7.28
N THR A 99 10.30 -8.78 7.87
CA THR A 99 10.86 -9.15 9.17
C THR A 99 9.80 -9.24 10.29
N ALA A 100 8.82 -8.33 10.29
CA ALA A 100 7.75 -8.31 11.29
C ALA A 100 6.83 -9.54 11.16
N THR A 101 6.38 -9.86 9.95
CA THR A 101 5.58 -11.05 9.68
C THR A 101 6.35 -12.35 9.92
N ILE A 102 7.64 -12.43 9.60
CA ILE A 102 8.48 -13.60 9.92
C ILE A 102 8.53 -13.82 11.44
N THR A 103 8.68 -12.74 12.20
CA THR A 103 8.66 -12.79 13.68
C THR A 103 7.29 -13.25 14.18
N LEU A 104 6.20 -12.69 13.63
CA LEU A 104 4.83 -13.08 13.96
C LEU A 104 4.55 -14.56 13.66
N ILE A 105 5.00 -15.06 12.50
CA ILE A 105 4.90 -16.47 12.12
C ILE A 105 5.73 -17.32 13.08
N THR A 106 6.93 -16.91 13.47
CA THR A 106 7.78 -17.65 14.41
C THR A 106 7.08 -17.84 15.76
N ILE A 107 6.37 -16.81 16.23
CA ILE A 107 5.55 -16.88 17.45
C ILE A 107 4.38 -17.84 17.25
N ALA A 108 3.64 -17.72 16.14
CA ALA A 108 2.52 -18.62 15.84
C ALA A 108 2.96 -20.08 15.70
N MET A 109 4.20 -20.32 15.25
CA MET A 109 4.81 -21.64 15.07
C MET A 109 5.57 -22.15 16.30
N LYS A 110 5.33 -21.57 17.48
CA LYS A 110 6.04 -21.98 18.69
C LYS A 110 5.73 -23.42 19.13
N LEU A 111 4.51 -23.93 18.91
CA LEU A 111 4.15 -25.31 19.24
C LEU A 111 5.06 -26.36 18.55
N PRO A 112 5.26 -26.35 17.22
CA PRO A 112 6.20 -27.28 16.58
C PRO A 112 7.68 -26.98 16.87
N LEU A 113 8.01 -25.79 17.39
CA LEU A 113 9.37 -25.44 17.80
C LEU A 113 9.71 -25.90 19.23
N ASP A 114 8.72 -26.17 20.07
CA ASP A 114 8.90 -26.57 21.46
C ASP A 114 9.38 -28.04 21.56
N LEU A 115 10.63 -28.21 21.98
CA LEU A 115 11.24 -29.52 22.26
C LEU A 115 11.15 -29.92 23.74
N SER A 116 10.78 -28.98 24.61
CA SER A 116 10.82 -29.14 26.07
C SER A 116 9.48 -29.54 26.69
N GLY A 117 8.36 -29.04 26.14
CA GLY A 117 7.02 -29.34 26.65
C GLY A 117 6.55 -30.75 26.27
N ARG A 118 6.08 -31.53 27.24
CA ARG A 118 5.32 -32.76 26.95
C ARG A 118 3.98 -32.39 26.34
N MET A 119 3.62 -33.08 25.26
CA MET A 119 2.35 -32.89 24.52
C MET A 119 1.76 -34.25 24.12
N PRO A 120 1.39 -35.11 25.08
CA PRO A 120 0.91 -36.47 24.80
C PRO A 120 -0.59 -36.53 24.46
N GLY A 121 -1.37 -35.47 24.73
CA GLY A 121 -2.81 -35.49 24.52
C GLY A 121 -3.15 -35.47 23.03
N SER A 122 -4.25 -36.14 22.64
CA SER A 122 -4.70 -36.17 21.24
C SER A 122 -5.00 -34.78 20.69
N THR A 123 -5.49 -33.86 21.53
CA THR A 123 -5.70 -32.46 21.14
C THR A 123 -4.39 -31.69 21.02
N ASP A 124 -3.36 -32.04 21.78
CA ASP A 124 -2.03 -31.45 21.68
C ASP A 124 -1.36 -31.85 20.34
N GLU A 125 -1.48 -33.13 19.94
CA GLU A 125 -1.04 -33.61 18.63
C GLU A 125 -1.79 -32.92 17.48
N LEU A 126 -3.11 -32.77 17.60
CA LEU A 126 -3.92 -32.04 16.63
C LEU A 126 -3.49 -30.56 16.53
N ALA A 127 -3.11 -29.91 17.63
CA ALA A 127 -2.61 -28.54 17.62
C ALA A 127 -1.26 -28.41 16.90
N LYS A 128 -0.38 -29.42 17.03
CA LYS A 128 0.88 -29.47 16.26
C LYS A 128 0.62 -29.63 14.76
N TRP A 129 -0.25 -30.57 14.37
CA TRP A 129 -0.65 -30.75 12.97
C TRP A 129 -1.35 -29.52 12.41
N GLY A 130 -2.20 -28.87 13.21
CA GLY A 130 -2.82 -27.60 12.90
C GLY A 130 -1.80 -26.51 12.65
N SER A 131 -0.78 -26.39 13.50
CA SER A 131 0.28 -25.39 13.35
C SER A 131 1.09 -25.62 12.08
N MET A 132 1.46 -26.86 11.76
CA MET A 132 2.18 -27.19 10.52
C MET A 132 1.32 -26.95 9.28
N THR A 133 0.03 -27.29 9.33
CA THR A 133 -0.91 -27.01 8.23
C THR A 133 -1.08 -25.51 8.04
N PHE A 134 -1.22 -24.75 9.13
CA PHE A 134 -1.32 -23.29 9.11
C PHE A 134 -0.05 -22.66 8.53
N MET A 135 1.14 -23.20 8.83
CA MET A 135 2.40 -22.78 8.19
C MET A 135 2.34 -22.92 6.67
N CYS A 136 1.93 -24.10 6.17
CA CYS A 136 1.77 -24.33 4.73
C CYS A 136 0.80 -23.31 4.12
N THR A 137 -0.34 -23.07 4.77
CA THR A 137 -1.33 -22.09 4.32
C THR A 137 -0.75 -20.66 4.30
N MET A 138 0.01 -20.26 5.32
CA MET A 138 0.67 -18.94 5.35
C MET A 138 1.71 -18.81 4.24
N MET A 139 2.57 -19.81 4.02
CA MET A 139 3.57 -19.81 2.94
C MET A 139 2.92 -19.63 1.56
N SER A 140 1.82 -20.33 1.29
CA SER A 140 1.05 -20.17 0.05
C SER A 140 0.39 -18.81 -0.10
N ASN A 141 -0.01 -18.17 1.01
CA ASN A 141 -0.55 -16.81 0.98
C ASN A 141 0.52 -15.74 0.76
N LEU A 142 1.73 -15.96 1.27
CA LEU A 142 2.88 -15.04 1.15
C LEU A 142 3.51 -15.06 -0.25
N MET A 143 3.27 -16.10 -1.05
CA MET A 143 3.89 -16.29 -2.37
C MET A 143 3.82 -15.04 -3.29
N PRO A 144 2.67 -14.33 -3.44
CA PRO A 144 2.62 -13.13 -4.29
C PRO A 144 3.43 -11.95 -3.74
N SER A 145 3.60 -11.86 -2.41
CA SER A 145 4.30 -10.73 -1.77
C SER A 145 5.79 -10.68 -2.14
N LEU A 146 6.40 -11.83 -2.46
CA LEU A 146 7.80 -11.90 -2.91
C LEU A 146 8.04 -10.99 -4.11
N ALA A 147 7.07 -10.87 -5.01
CA ALA A 147 7.23 -10.10 -6.23
C ALA A 147 7.16 -8.58 -6.01
N SER A 148 6.54 -8.11 -4.91
CA SER A 148 6.47 -6.68 -4.58
C SER A 148 7.72 -6.13 -3.88
N MET A 149 8.62 -6.99 -3.39
CA MET A 149 9.82 -6.58 -2.66
C MET A 149 10.94 -6.16 -3.60
N ASP A 150 11.80 -5.26 -3.17
CA ASP A 150 13.06 -5.00 -3.89
C ASP A 150 13.99 -6.23 -3.84
N ASP A 151 15.03 -6.26 -4.68
CA ASP A 151 15.91 -7.43 -4.79
C ASP A 151 16.66 -7.74 -3.47
N ARG A 152 16.94 -6.73 -2.62
CA ARG A 152 17.70 -6.92 -1.37
C ARG A 152 16.80 -7.46 -0.26
N GLU A 153 15.64 -6.84 -0.09
CA GLU A 153 14.57 -7.24 0.81
C GLU A 153 14.08 -8.65 0.46
N LEU A 154 13.89 -8.96 -0.83
CA LEU A 154 13.52 -10.30 -1.29
C LEU A 154 14.50 -11.36 -0.78
N VAL A 155 15.80 -11.15 -0.95
CA VAL A 155 16.83 -12.11 -0.49
C VAL A 155 16.80 -12.25 1.03
N ALA A 156 16.80 -11.12 1.77
CA ALA A 156 16.82 -11.14 3.23
C ALA A 156 15.58 -11.87 3.82
N ASN A 157 14.40 -11.56 3.30
CA ASN A 157 13.14 -12.12 3.80
C ASN A 157 13.00 -13.60 3.42
N VAL A 158 13.41 -14.01 2.21
CA VAL A 158 13.42 -15.42 1.83
C VAL A 158 14.44 -16.21 2.64
N THR A 159 15.62 -15.66 2.92
CA THR A 159 16.59 -16.30 3.83
C THR A 159 16.01 -16.47 5.23
N GLY A 160 15.32 -15.47 5.77
CA GLY A 160 14.61 -15.58 7.05
C GLY A 160 13.58 -16.72 7.06
N MET A 161 12.79 -16.85 5.98
CA MET A 161 11.85 -17.96 5.83
C MET A 161 12.53 -19.32 5.72
N VAL A 162 13.65 -19.42 5.01
CA VAL A 162 14.45 -20.65 4.93
C VAL A 162 14.92 -21.08 6.32
N LEU A 163 15.49 -20.16 7.09
CA LEU A 163 15.96 -20.45 8.45
C LEU A 163 14.82 -20.93 9.35
N LEU A 164 13.66 -20.26 9.30
CA LEU A 164 12.49 -20.62 10.10
C LEU A 164 11.97 -22.02 9.74
N VAL A 165 11.71 -22.29 8.45
CA VAL A 165 11.15 -23.58 8.01
C VAL A 165 12.12 -24.73 8.28
N VAL A 166 13.42 -24.55 8.01
CA VAL A 166 14.43 -25.57 8.32
C VAL A 166 14.48 -25.87 9.82
N THR A 167 14.39 -24.83 10.67
CA THR A 167 14.37 -25.01 12.12
C THR A 167 13.14 -25.82 12.57
N ILE A 168 11.95 -25.48 12.06
CA ILE A 168 10.72 -26.23 12.33
C ILE A 168 10.88 -27.70 11.91
N VAL A 169 11.37 -27.95 10.69
CA VAL A 169 11.55 -29.33 10.18
C VAL A 169 12.54 -30.12 11.03
N VAL A 170 13.69 -29.54 11.40
CA VAL A 170 14.68 -30.21 12.24
C VAL A 170 14.10 -30.53 13.62
N ASN A 171 13.37 -29.60 14.24
CA ASN A 171 12.74 -29.82 15.54
C ASN A 171 11.71 -30.95 15.48
N VAL A 172 10.86 -30.96 14.46
CA VAL A 172 9.87 -32.04 14.27
C VAL A 172 10.56 -33.38 14.02
N LEU A 173 11.63 -33.44 13.23
CA LEU A 173 12.42 -34.67 13.03
C LEU A 173 13.06 -35.19 14.34
N ILE A 174 13.48 -34.29 15.24
CA ILE A 174 13.97 -34.66 16.57
C ILE A 174 12.83 -35.23 17.41
N GLN A 175 11.64 -34.61 17.40
CA GLN A 175 10.46 -35.11 18.12
C GLN A 175 10.03 -36.50 17.65
N ILE A 176 10.10 -36.76 16.33
CA ILE A 176 9.83 -38.07 15.74
C ILE A 176 10.84 -39.11 16.24
N LYS A 177 12.14 -38.79 16.22
CA LYS A 177 13.20 -39.72 16.66
C LYS A 177 13.15 -40.03 18.16
N THR A 178 12.70 -39.08 18.97
CA THR A 178 12.61 -39.24 20.42
C THR A 178 11.34 -39.98 20.86
N GLY A 179 10.45 -40.34 19.92
CA GLY A 179 9.23 -41.10 20.22
C GLY A 179 8.15 -40.29 20.93
N VAL A 180 8.28 -38.95 20.95
CA VAL A 180 7.33 -38.04 21.60
C VAL A 180 6.03 -37.89 20.78
N VAL A 181 6.04 -38.29 19.51
CA VAL A 181 4.88 -38.23 18.60
C VAL A 181 4.60 -39.62 18.07
N LEU A 182 3.34 -40.09 18.18
CA LEU A 182 2.98 -41.50 17.93
C LEU A 182 2.75 -41.81 16.43
N ASN A 183 2.32 -40.85 15.62
CA ASN A 183 1.97 -41.06 14.21
C ASN A 183 3.05 -40.58 13.22
N PHE A 184 3.94 -41.49 12.81
CA PHE A 184 5.08 -41.18 11.94
C PHE A 184 4.68 -40.70 10.53
N PHE A 185 3.71 -41.36 9.89
CA PHE A 185 3.39 -41.13 8.47
C PHE A 185 2.85 -39.73 8.19
N ASP A 186 1.93 -39.23 9.03
CA ASP A 186 1.26 -37.95 8.83
C ASP A 186 2.25 -36.78 8.98
N ASN A 187 3.15 -36.86 9.97
CA ASN A 187 4.21 -35.85 10.16
C ASN A 187 5.14 -35.74 8.94
N TYR A 188 5.46 -36.85 8.27
CA TYR A 188 6.26 -36.81 7.04
C TYR A 188 5.52 -36.13 5.89
N VAL A 189 4.19 -36.26 5.80
CA VAL A 189 3.38 -35.56 4.78
C VAL A 189 3.46 -34.04 5.01
N TYR A 190 3.27 -33.57 6.24
CA TYR A 190 3.38 -32.14 6.57
C TYR A 190 4.77 -31.57 6.30
N ILE A 191 5.83 -32.28 6.70
CA ILE A 191 7.22 -31.90 6.39
C ILE A 191 7.45 -31.83 4.87
N GLY A 192 6.97 -32.83 4.13
CA GLY A 192 7.09 -32.89 2.68
C GLY A 192 6.44 -31.69 1.99
N VAL A 193 5.22 -31.32 2.40
CA VAL A 193 4.51 -30.14 1.87
C VAL A 193 5.22 -28.85 2.23
N MET A 194 5.65 -28.66 3.48
CA MET A 194 6.39 -27.47 3.91
C MET A 194 7.71 -27.29 3.13
N LEU A 195 8.48 -28.36 2.97
CA LEU A 195 9.74 -28.33 2.20
C LEU A 195 9.48 -28.06 0.72
N PHE A 196 8.44 -28.66 0.14
CA PHE A 196 8.05 -28.39 -1.24
C PHE A 196 7.68 -26.91 -1.45
N LEU A 197 6.86 -26.34 -0.56
CA LEU A 197 6.52 -24.91 -0.59
C LEU A 197 7.75 -24.02 -0.41
N LEU A 198 8.70 -24.41 0.44
CA LEU A 198 9.94 -23.67 0.64
C LEU A 198 10.78 -23.65 -0.64
N VAL A 199 10.93 -24.81 -1.30
CA VAL A 199 11.65 -24.91 -2.58
C VAL A 199 10.97 -24.05 -3.65
N ILE A 200 9.63 -24.02 -3.70
CA ILE A 200 8.89 -23.12 -4.61
C ILE A 200 9.19 -21.66 -4.31
N MET A 201 9.19 -21.24 -3.04
CA MET A 201 9.48 -19.86 -2.64
C MET A 201 10.91 -19.44 -3.04
N ILE A 202 11.91 -20.30 -2.80
CA ILE A 202 13.30 -20.07 -3.24
C ILE A 202 13.37 -19.97 -4.76
N SER A 203 12.73 -20.91 -5.46
CA SER A 203 12.68 -20.93 -6.93
C SER A 203 12.05 -19.66 -7.50
N SER A 204 11.01 -19.15 -6.84
CA SER A 204 10.35 -17.89 -7.18
C SER A 204 11.28 -16.70 -6.98
N ALA A 205 11.95 -16.62 -5.83
CA ALA A 205 12.90 -15.56 -5.50
C ALA A 205 14.06 -15.45 -6.50
N LEU A 206 14.52 -16.58 -7.05
CA LEU A 206 15.55 -16.60 -8.10
C LEU A 206 15.08 -16.01 -9.44
N THR A 207 13.77 -16.00 -9.69
CA THR A 207 13.20 -15.67 -11.00
C THR A 207 12.64 -14.26 -11.07
N ILE A 208 12.12 -13.76 -9.95
CA ILE A 208 11.51 -12.44 -9.82
C ILE A 208 12.42 -11.31 -10.34
N PRO A 209 13.72 -11.21 -9.98
CA PRO A 209 14.57 -10.13 -10.46
C PRO A 209 14.71 -10.11 -12.00
N THR A 210 14.87 -11.29 -12.61
CA THR A 210 14.94 -11.42 -14.07
C THR A 210 13.59 -11.06 -14.71
N SER A 211 12.48 -11.52 -14.14
CA SER A 211 11.14 -11.19 -14.63
C SER A 211 10.89 -9.68 -14.61
N LYS A 212 11.24 -9.00 -13.51
CA LYS A 212 11.15 -7.54 -13.41
C LYS A 212 11.99 -6.85 -14.49
N LYS A 213 13.25 -7.26 -14.67
CA LYS A 213 14.13 -6.69 -15.71
C LYS A 213 13.59 -6.85 -17.13
N ILE A 214 13.00 -8.01 -17.45
CA ILE A 214 12.38 -8.26 -18.76
C ILE A 214 11.15 -7.36 -18.96
N LEU A 215 10.28 -7.27 -17.95
CA LEU A 215 9.07 -6.44 -18.00
C LEU A 215 9.42 -4.96 -18.12
N GLU A 216 10.45 -4.51 -17.41
CA GLU A 216 10.94 -3.14 -17.47
C GLU A 216 11.49 -2.80 -18.86
N PHE A 217 12.29 -3.70 -19.45
CA PHE A 217 12.77 -3.53 -20.82
C PHE A 217 11.62 -3.45 -21.83
N LYS A 218 10.59 -4.30 -21.69
CA LYS A 218 9.42 -4.26 -22.58
C LYS A 218 8.59 -2.98 -22.37
N TYR A 219 8.43 -2.54 -21.13
CA TYR A 219 7.76 -1.29 -20.79
C TYR A 219 8.44 -0.10 -21.46
N GLN A 220 9.75 0.05 -21.26
CA GLN A 220 10.54 1.13 -21.86
C GLN A 220 10.50 1.10 -23.39
N ARG A 221 10.43 -0.09 -24.00
CA ARG A 221 10.29 -0.22 -25.45
C ARG A 221 8.95 0.35 -25.93
N VAL A 222 7.84 -0.02 -25.28
CA VAL A 222 6.52 0.51 -25.65
C VAL A 222 6.42 2.00 -25.35
N GLN A 223 7.00 2.46 -24.25
CA GLN A 223 7.06 3.88 -23.90
C GLN A 223 7.81 4.69 -24.97
N LYS A 224 9.00 4.23 -25.41
CA LYS A 224 9.77 4.88 -26.49
C LYS A 224 8.99 4.92 -27.80
N THR A 225 8.40 3.80 -28.23
CA THR A 225 7.56 3.76 -29.44
C THR A 225 6.34 4.68 -29.32
N SER A 226 5.73 4.79 -28.14
CA SER A 226 4.62 5.72 -27.90
C SER A 226 5.05 7.18 -27.90
N SER A 227 6.25 7.50 -27.40
CA SER A 227 6.81 8.85 -27.43
C SER A 227 7.20 9.28 -28.85
N ASP A 228 7.74 8.36 -29.66
CA ASP A 228 8.13 8.63 -31.05
C ASP A 228 6.91 8.79 -31.99
N VAL A 229 5.81 8.09 -31.71
CA VAL A 229 4.55 8.19 -32.48
C VAL A 229 3.68 9.37 -32.03
N HIS A 230 3.85 9.84 -30.78
CA HIS A 230 3.17 11.03 -30.23
C HIS A 230 4.15 12.06 -29.65
N PRO A 231 4.95 12.74 -30.49
CA PRO A 231 5.65 13.96 -30.10
C PRO A 231 4.67 15.10 -29.72
N GLN A 232 3.36 14.89 -29.87
CA GLN A 232 2.28 15.80 -29.49
C GLN A 232 1.76 15.60 -28.05
N LEU A 233 2.37 14.74 -27.22
CA LEU A 233 1.96 14.58 -25.80
C LEU A 233 2.24 15.84 -24.95
N THR A 234 2.99 16.79 -25.51
CA THR A 234 3.19 18.18 -25.07
C THR A 234 2.08 19.13 -25.53
N ARG A 235 1.12 18.69 -26.35
CA ARG A 235 -0.05 19.50 -26.71
C ARG A 235 -1.19 19.21 -25.71
N ARG A 236 -1.96 20.24 -25.37
CA ARG A 236 -3.19 20.21 -24.57
C ARG A 236 -4.06 18.98 -24.95
N LEU A 237 -4.03 17.95 -24.10
CA LEU A 237 -4.78 16.72 -24.30
C LEU A 237 -6.24 16.93 -23.90
N ARG A 238 -7.17 16.59 -24.80
CA ARG A 238 -8.59 16.57 -24.45
C ARG A 238 -8.87 15.46 -23.44
N VAL A 239 -9.93 15.64 -22.65
CA VAL A 239 -10.33 14.67 -21.63
C VAL A 239 -10.53 13.26 -22.20
N GLU A 240 -11.10 13.11 -23.40
CA GLU A 240 -11.30 11.80 -24.02
C GLU A 240 -9.97 11.11 -24.36
N GLU A 241 -8.99 11.86 -24.84
CA GLU A 241 -7.64 11.38 -25.16
C GLU A 241 -6.92 10.97 -23.87
N LEU A 242 -7.08 11.76 -22.80
CA LEU A 242 -6.52 11.47 -21.48
C LEU A 242 -7.13 10.21 -20.85
N ILE A 243 -8.44 10.00 -20.99
CA ILE A 243 -9.11 8.76 -20.56
C ILE A 243 -8.53 7.55 -21.31
N GLN A 244 -8.32 7.66 -22.63
CA GLN A 244 -7.70 6.58 -23.39
C GLN A 244 -6.25 6.33 -22.97
N TYR A 245 -5.49 7.39 -22.70
CA TYR A 245 -4.11 7.31 -22.24
C TYR A 245 -4.01 6.59 -20.88
N VAL A 246 -4.79 7.02 -19.89
CA VAL A 246 -4.85 6.37 -18.57
C VAL A 246 -5.26 4.90 -18.70
N ARG A 247 -6.23 4.57 -19.56
CA ARG A 247 -6.62 3.17 -19.80
C ARG A 247 -5.49 2.32 -20.38
N LYS A 248 -4.74 2.84 -21.35
CA LYS A 248 -3.59 2.17 -21.98
C LYS A 248 -2.50 1.90 -20.94
N TYR A 249 -2.11 2.90 -20.15
CA TYR A 249 -1.12 2.75 -19.10
C TYR A 249 -1.61 1.88 -17.93
N TRP A 250 -2.91 1.89 -17.62
CA TRP A 250 -3.49 0.98 -16.63
C TRP A 250 -3.39 -0.47 -17.08
N MET A 251 -3.67 -0.74 -18.36
CA MET A 251 -3.53 -2.08 -18.94
C MET A 251 -2.07 -2.55 -18.84
N MET A 252 -1.14 -1.67 -19.16
CA MET A 252 0.30 -1.93 -19.10
C MET A 252 0.79 -2.16 -17.67
N ALA A 253 0.43 -1.29 -16.73
CA ALA A 253 0.79 -1.40 -15.33
C ALA A 253 0.18 -2.65 -14.66
N GLY A 254 -1.08 -2.96 -14.96
CA GLY A 254 -1.75 -4.14 -14.42
C GLY A 254 -1.16 -5.46 -14.93
N THR A 255 -0.78 -5.52 -16.21
CA THR A 255 -0.20 -6.74 -16.81
C THR A 255 1.28 -6.93 -16.48
N SER A 256 2.02 -5.83 -16.30
CA SER A 256 3.43 -5.86 -15.85
C SER A 256 3.60 -5.87 -14.34
N SER A 257 2.52 -5.76 -13.55
CA SER A 257 2.57 -5.82 -12.09
C SER A 257 3.28 -7.11 -11.64
N PRO A 258 4.40 -7.02 -10.90
CA PRO A 258 5.19 -8.20 -10.54
C PRO A 258 4.37 -9.24 -9.78
N GLN A 259 3.46 -8.80 -8.90
CA GLN A 259 2.55 -9.71 -8.18
C GLN A 259 1.61 -10.45 -9.14
N PHE A 260 1.04 -9.75 -10.12
CA PHE A 260 0.16 -10.36 -11.12
C PHE A 260 0.92 -11.42 -11.93
N VAL A 261 2.12 -11.06 -12.41
CA VAL A 261 2.98 -11.98 -13.16
C VAL A 261 3.31 -13.21 -12.32
N MET A 262 3.70 -13.02 -11.06
CA MET A 262 3.98 -14.12 -10.13
C MET A 262 2.79 -15.06 -9.94
N ILE A 263 1.57 -14.53 -9.79
CA ILE A 263 0.36 -15.34 -9.62
C ILE A 263 0.04 -16.16 -10.88
N THR A 264 0.34 -15.64 -12.07
CA THR A 264 0.15 -16.39 -13.33
C THR A 264 1.19 -17.49 -13.56
N THR A 265 2.23 -17.57 -12.72
CA THR A 265 3.26 -18.62 -12.84
C THR A 265 2.77 -20.01 -12.43
N PRO A 266 3.36 -21.07 -12.99
CA PRO A 266 3.13 -22.44 -12.51
C PRO A 266 3.46 -22.64 -11.03
N LEU A 267 4.43 -21.90 -10.49
CA LEU A 267 4.88 -22.01 -9.09
C LEU A 267 3.78 -21.60 -8.10
N CYS A 268 3.17 -20.44 -8.32
CA CYS A 268 2.09 -19.96 -7.45
C CYS A 268 0.85 -20.87 -7.53
N SER A 269 0.55 -21.42 -8.71
CA SER A 269 -0.53 -22.40 -8.88
C SER A 269 -0.23 -23.71 -8.14
N ALA A 270 0.99 -24.24 -8.28
CA ALA A 270 1.41 -25.47 -7.60
C ALA A 270 1.40 -25.33 -6.07
N ALA A 271 1.81 -24.17 -5.55
CA ALA A 271 1.75 -23.88 -4.11
C ALA A 271 0.31 -23.94 -3.56
N GLY A 272 -0.66 -23.38 -4.27
CA GLY A 272 -2.08 -23.46 -3.87
C GLY A 272 -2.61 -24.90 -3.84
N ILE A 273 -2.16 -25.78 -4.74
CA ILE A 273 -2.55 -27.19 -4.77
C ILE A 273 -1.83 -27.99 -3.69
N ALA A 274 -0.56 -27.71 -3.44
CA ALA A 274 0.27 -28.44 -2.48
C ALA A 274 -0.30 -28.39 -1.05
N CYS A 275 -1.04 -27.33 -0.69
CA CYS A 275 -1.72 -27.23 0.61
C CYS A 275 -2.92 -28.17 0.75
N VAL A 276 -3.58 -28.57 -0.34
CA VAL A 276 -4.85 -29.31 -0.30
C VAL A 276 -4.74 -30.65 0.46
N PRO A 277 -3.71 -31.50 0.23
CA PRO A 277 -3.56 -32.75 0.98
C PRO A 277 -3.36 -32.52 2.48
N ALA A 278 -2.52 -31.56 2.87
CA ALA A 278 -2.26 -31.24 4.28
C ALA A 278 -3.54 -30.77 5.00
N VAL A 279 -4.34 -29.95 4.31
CA VAL A 279 -5.61 -29.43 4.82
C VAL A 279 -6.65 -30.54 4.94
N ALA A 280 -6.76 -31.40 3.93
CA ALA A 280 -7.68 -32.53 3.96
C ALA A 280 -7.37 -33.50 5.10
N LEU A 281 -6.07 -33.84 5.30
CA LEU A 281 -5.63 -34.67 6.41
C LEU A 281 -5.93 -34.01 7.76
N TYR A 282 -5.65 -32.71 7.92
CA TYR A 282 -5.93 -31.99 9.16
C TYR A 282 -7.42 -32.03 9.53
N TYR A 283 -8.31 -31.71 8.58
CA TYR A 283 -9.75 -31.72 8.84
C TYR A 283 -10.31 -33.13 9.05
N TYR A 284 -9.74 -34.14 8.40
CA TYR A 284 -10.09 -35.53 8.67
C TYR A 284 -9.84 -35.90 10.14
N PHE A 285 -8.65 -35.62 10.66
CA PHE A 285 -8.33 -35.85 12.08
C PHE A 285 -9.14 -34.96 13.03
N PHE A 286 -9.37 -33.69 12.65
CA PHE A 286 -10.22 -32.79 13.43
C PHE A 286 -11.62 -33.36 13.62
N VAL A 287 -12.25 -33.88 12.55
CA VAL A 287 -13.59 -34.48 12.61
C VAL A 287 -13.59 -35.78 13.41
N LEU A 288 -12.59 -36.65 13.23
CA LEU A 288 -12.48 -37.90 13.98
C LEU A 288 -12.39 -37.63 15.49
N ILE A 289 -11.47 -36.76 15.91
CA ILE A 289 -11.29 -36.39 17.32
C ILE A 289 -12.55 -35.72 17.88
N TRP A 290 -13.24 -34.92 17.07
CA TRP A 290 -14.50 -34.28 17.50
C TRP A 290 -15.66 -35.28 17.64
N ALA A 291 -15.69 -36.34 16.82
CA ALA A 291 -16.73 -37.37 16.84
C ALA A 291 -16.52 -38.41 17.95
N ASP A 292 -15.28 -38.83 18.23
CA ASP A 292 -14.96 -39.90 19.19
C ASP A 292 -15.07 -39.47 20.68
N LEU A 293 -15.13 -38.18 21.00
CA LEU A 293 -15.01 -37.65 22.37
C LEU A 293 -16.30 -37.05 22.98
N GLU A 294 -17.49 -37.33 22.40
CA GLU A 294 -18.82 -36.87 22.88
C GLU A 294 -18.88 -35.38 23.29
N GLY A 295 -18.07 -34.50 22.70
CA GLY A 295 -18.04 -33.05 22.96
C GLY A 295 -17.66 -32.58 24.37
N ILE A 296 -17.78 -33.42 25.41
CA ILE A 296 -17.58 -33.06 26.83
C ILE A 296 -16.11 -33.33 27.26
N ALA A 297 -15.38 -34.18 26.54
CA ALA A 297 -13.97 -34.49 26.78
C ALA A 297 -13.01 -33.77 25.81
N TYR A 298 -13.38 -32.60 25.28
CA TYR A 298 -12.45 -31.65 24.62
C TYR A 298 -11.45 -31.03 25.62
N LEU A 299 -11.13 -31.73 26.71
CA LEU A 299 -10.40 -31.28 27.89
C LEU A 299 -9.25 -32.23 28.30
N ASP A 300 -8.94 -33.26 27.49
CA ASP A 300 -7.78 -34.14 27.72
C ASP A 300 -6.48 -33.48 27.22
N PHE A 301 -6.09 -32.40 27.91
CA PHE A 301 -4.81 -31.71 27.70
C PHE A 301 -3.79 -32.25 28.69
N GLY A 302 -2.85 -33.05 28.19
CA GLY A 302 -1.69 -33.51 28.96
C GLY A 302 -0.52 -32.52 28.94
N SER A 303 -0.68 -31.37 28.27
CA SER A 303 0.37 -30.40 28.04
C SER A 303 0.38 -29.25 29.05
N ASP A 304 1.58 -28.72 29.31
CA ASP A 304 1.84 -27.52 30.15
C ASP A 304 1.13 -26.26 29.63
N TYR A 305 0.64 -26.28 28.39
CA TYR A 305 -0.13 -25.20 27.79
C TYR A 305 -1.61 -25.19 28.22
N GLU A 306 -2.09 -26.22 28.93
CA GLU A 306 -3.46 -26.34 29.44
C GLU A 306 -4.55 -25.99 28.39
N TRP A 307 -5.60 -25.27 28.79
CA TRP A 307 -6.74 -24.90 27.93
C TRP A 307 -6.40 -23.95 26.78
N SER A 308 -5.20 -23.34 26.78
CA SER A 308 -4.78 -22.48 25.67
C SER A 308 -4.62 -23.26 24.36
N ILE A 309 -4.38 -24.58 24.42
CA ILE A 309 -4.32 -25.46 23.24
C ILE A 309 -5.63 -25.46 22.46
N VAL A 310 -6.78 -25.48 23.14
CA VAL A 310 -8.11 -25.37 22.50
C VAL A 310 -8.21 -24.11 21.68
N VAL A 311 -7.84 -22.98 22.29
CA VAL A 311 -7.94 -21.67 21.67
C VAL A 311 -7.05 -21.64 20.42
N ILE A 312 -5.84 -22.19 20.50
CA ILE A 312 -4.93 -22.30 19.36
C ILE A 312 -5.56 -23.17 18.25
N VAL A 313 -6.07 -24.37 18.57
CA VAL A 313 -6.70 -25.28 17.59
C VAL A 313 -7.87 -24.61 16.88
N VAL A 314 -8.74 -23.92 17.61
CA VAL A 314 -9.92 -23.25 17.03
C VAL A 314 -9.49 -22.12 16.10
N ILE A 315 -8.58 -21.25 16.54
CA ILE A 315 -8.12 -20.10 15.74
C ILE A 315 -7.35 -20.59 14.51
N GLN A 316 -6.47 -21.58 14.65
CA GLN A 316 -5.71 -22.16 13.54
C GLN A 316 -6.64 -22.87 12.55
N SER A 317 -7.65 -23.61 13.00
CA SER A 317 -8.65 -24.23 12.12
C SER A 317 -9.34 -23.19 11.24
N ILE A 318 -9.88 -22.14 11.85
CA ILE A 318 -10.53 -21.03 11.13
C ILE A 318 -9.52 -20.36 10.18
N GLY A 319 -8.30 -20.12 10.65
CA GLY A 319 -7.22 -19.53 9.85
C GLY A 319 -6.84 -20.37 8.64
N ILE A 320 -6.79 -21.70 8.76
CA ILE A 320 -6.56 -22.63 7.67
C ILE A 320 -7.72 -22.54 6.66
N LEU A 321 -8.97 -22.53 7.12
CA LEU A 321 -10.13 -22.42 6.22
C LEU A 321 -10.08 -21.13 5.39
N VAL A 322 -9.95 -19.99 6.07
CA VAL A 322 -9.89 -18.66 5.44
C VAL A 322 -8.68 -18.55 4.53
N GLY A 323 -7.52 -19.00 4.99
CA GLY A 323 -6.26 -18.90 4.26
C GLY A 323 -6.21 -19.77 3.01
N ASN A 324 -6.99 -20.84 2.90
CA ASN A 324 -7.01 -21.65 1.67
C ASN A 324 -7.84 -21.04 0.53
N ILE A 325 -8.72 -20.07 0.82
CA ILE A 325 -9.57 -19.46 -0.20
C ILE A 325 -8.72 -18.77 -1.27
N ALA A 326 -7.83 -17.86 -0.89
CA ALA A 326 -7.04 -17.08 -1.87
C ALA A 326 -6.11 -17.96 -2.74
N PRO A 327 -5.30 -18.89 -2.21
CA PRO A 327 -4.48 -19.80 -3.01
C PRO A 327 -5.27 -20.65 -4.01
N LEU A 328 -6.47 -21.14 -3.63
CA LEU A 328 -7.34 -21.90 -4.54
C LEU A 328 -7.83 -21.01 -5.71
N PHE A 329 -8.30 -19.80 -5.42
CA PHE A 329 -8.72 -18.86 -6.47
C PHE A 329 -7.55 -18.49 -7.41
N ARG A 330 -6.34 -18.31 -6.88
CA ARG A 330 -5.12 -18.07 -7.69
C ARG A 330 -4.81 -19.23 -8.63
N CYS A 331 -4.96 -20.45 -8.15
CA CYS A 331 -4.79 -21.66 -8.96
C CYS A 331 -5.78 -21.70 -10.14
N PHE A 332 -7.06 -21.42 -9.89
CA PHE A 332 -8.07 -21.32 -10.95
C PHE A 332 -7.84 -20.14 -11.89
N ALA A 333 -7.36 -19.01 -11.39
CA ALA A 333 -7.02 -17.85 -12.21
C ALA A 333 -5.93 -18.22 -13.23
N ALA A 334 -4.82 -18.83 -12.79
CA ALA A 334 -3.73 -19.30 -13.64
C ALA A 334 -4.21 -20.25 -14.77
N LEU A 335 -5.24 -21.07 -14.49
CA LEU A 335 -5.87 -21.95 -15.48
C LEU A 335 -6.79 -21.21 -16.46
N SER A 336 -7.52 -20.20 -15.99
CA SER A 336 -8.40 -19.39 -16.85
C SER A 336 -7.62 -18.64 -17.95
N PHE A 337 -6.33 -18.36 -17.73
CA PHE A 337 -5.42 -17.81 -18.72
C PHE A 337 -4.93 -18.84 -19.76
N LYS A 338 -4.95 -20.13 -19.43
CA LYS A 338 -4.38 -21.22 -20.26
C LYS A 338 -5.43 -22.02 -21.03
N LEU A 339 -6.71 -21.84 -20.76
CA LEU A 339 -7.83 -22.63 -21.31
C LEU A 339 -8.21 -22.28 -22.77
N SER A 340 -7.32 -21.67 -23.57
CA SER A 340 -7.58 -21.53 -25.01
C SER A 340 -7.50 -22.91 -25.66
N LEU A 341 -8.49 -23.27 -26.49
CA LEU A 341 -8.56 -24.57 -27.18
C LEU A 341 -7.32 -24.84 -28.07
N LYS A 342 -6.56 -23.78 -28.41
CA LYS A 342 -5.27 -23.83 -29.11
C LYS A 342 -4.12 -24.33 -28.21
N TRP A 343 -4.17 -24.05 -26.91
CA TRP A 343 -3.14 -24.45 -25.95
C TRP A 343 -3.14 -25.96 -25.69
N VAL A 344 -4.33 -26.59 -25.64
CA VAL A 344 -4.46 -28.06 -25.51
C VAL A 344 -3.78 -28.79 -26.67
N LYS A 345 -3.80 -28.21 -27.88
CA LYS A 345 -3.10 -28.76 -29.06
C LYS A 345 -1.58 -28.56 -29.04
N LYS A 346 -1.04 -27.70 -28.15
CA LYS A 346 0.39 -27.33 -28.05
C LYS A 346 1.13 -28.04 -26.90
N HIS A 347 0.52 -29.06 -26.27
CA HIS A 347 1.02 -29.73 -25.06
C HIS A 347 2.34 -30.54 -25.18
N THR A 348 3.07 -30.44 -26.29
CA THR A 348 4.43 -30.99 -26.41
C THR A 348 5.50 -30.15 -25.68
N LYS A 349 5.17 -28.95 -25.18
CA LYS A 349 6.12 -28.01 -24.53
C LYS A 349 6.12 -27.99 -23.00
N VAL A 350 5.42 -28.91 -22.30
CA VAL A 350 5.35 -28.89 -20.81
C VAL A 350 6.73 -29.08 -20.16
N CYS A 351 7.62 -29.84 -20.81
CA CYS A 351 9.00 -30.06 -20.36
C CYS A 351 9.98 -28.97 -20.81
N GLU A 352 9.55 -28.02 -21.66
CA GLU A 352 10.39 -26.91 -22.09
C GLU A 352 10.44 -25.87 -20.95
N VAL A 353 11.65 -25.57 -20.46
CA VAL A 353 11.87 -24.53 -19.46
C VAL A 353 12.35 -23.27 -20.15
N GLU A 354 11.59 -22.19 -20.01
CA GLU A 354 11.89 -20.89 -20.60
C GLU A 354 13.22 -20.33 -20.01
N LYS A 355 14.00 -19.63 -20.85
CA LYS A 355 15.35 -19.15 -20.47
C LYS A 355 15.36 -18.28 -19.22
N TYR A 356 14.33 -17.46 -19.02
CA TYR A 356 14.23 -16.54 -17.89
C TYR A 356 14.23 -17.24 -16.52
N TRP A 357 13.79 -18.50 -16.43
CA TRP A 357 13.77 -19.28 -15.18
C TRP A 357 15.17 -19.54 -14.61
N THR A 358 16.17 -19.64 -15.49
CA THR A 358 17.55 -19.99 -15.13
C THR A 358 18.54 -18.85 -15.37
N GLN A 359 18.10 -17.73 -15.93
CA GLN A 359 18.98 -16.67 -16.39
C GLN A 359 19.82 -16.08 -15.25
N LYS A 360 19.23 -15.79 -14.08
CA LYS A 360 19.97 -15.24 -12.94
C LYS A 360 21.09 -16.18 -12.46
N LEU A 361 20.82 -17.48 -12.43
CA LEU A 361 21.81 -18.50 -12.06
C LEU A 361 22.94 -18.59 -13.11
N LEU A 362 22.61 -18.42 -14.40
CA LEU A 362 23.60 -18.36 -15.48
C LEU A 362 24.45 -17.09 -15.40
N GLU A 363 23.84 -15.95 -15.06
CA GLU A 363 24.55 -14.68 -14.83
C GLU A 363 25.54 -14.84 -13.66
N TRP A 364 25.10 -15.39 -12.51
CA TRP A 364 25.98 -15.68 -11.37
C TRP A 364 27.14 -16.63 -11.73
N LYS A 365 26.88 -17.60 -12.61
CA LYS A 365 27.91 -18.51 -13.11
C LYS A 365 28.96 -17.81 -13.96
N GLN A 366 28.65 -16.67 -14.57
CA GLN A 366 29.55 -15.90 -15.43
C GLN A 366 30.35 -14.81 -14.68
N ILE A 367 29.99 -14.49 -13.44
CA ILE A 367 30.71 -13.47 -12.65
C ILE A 367 32.11 -14.00 -12.28
N PRO A 368 33.21 -13.33 -12.66
CA PRO A 368 34.54 -13.72 -12.24
C PRO A 368 34.71 -13.42 -10.74
N LEU A 369 34.73 -14.45 -9.89
CA LEU A 369 34.93 -14.26 -8.46
C LEU A 369 36.38 -13.95 -8.13
N ALA A 370 36.65 -12.70 -7.76
CA ALA A 370 37.91 -12.28 -7.17
C ALA A 370 37.92 -12.60 -5.67
N PHE A 371 38.12 -13.87 -5.30
CA PHE A 371 38.33 -14.22 -3.89
C PHE A 371 39.74 -13.83 -3.43
N PRO A 372 39.89 -13.15 -2.28
CA PRO A 372 41.19 -12.81 -1.68
C PRO A 372 41.81 -14.04 -0.98
N LEU A 373 42.01 -15.14 -1.71
CA LEU A 373 42.64 -16.37 -1.23
C LEU A 373 44.10 -16.44 -1.72
N SER A 374 45.05 -16.71 -0.84
CA SER A 374 46.48 -16.67 -1.17
C SER A 374 46.99 -17.88 -1.98
N GLY A 375 46.27 -19.00 -2.01
CA GLY A 375 46.73 -20.25 -2.65
C GLY A 375 46.04 -20.62 -3.98
N ARG A 376 46.82 -20.99 -5.01
CA ARG A 376 46.33 -21.46 -6.34
C ARG A 376 45.39 -22.67 -6.24
N ILE A 377 45.70 -23.64 -5.37
CA ILE A 377 44.89 -24.85 -5.16
C ILE A 377 43.57 -24.53 -4.45
N SER A 378 43.60 -23.68 -3.41
CA SER A 378 42.39 -23.25 -2.70
C SER A 378 41.42 -22.46 -3.61
N LYS A 379 41.95 -21.59 -4.47
CA LYS A 379 41.17 -20.87 -5.49
C LYS A 379 40.51 -21.82 -6.48
N ALA A 380 41.23 -22.84 -6.97
CA ALA A 380 40.69 -23.83 -7.89
C ALA A 380 39.59 -24.69 -7.25
N LEU A 381 39.76 -25.10 -5.99
CA LEU A 381 38.73 -25.87 -5.27
C LEU A 381 37.47 -25.04 -5.01
N VAL A 382 37.59 -23.80 -4.54
CA VAL A 382 36.45 -22.90 -4.31
C VAL A 382 35.72 -22.60 -5.63
N TYR A 383 36.47 -22.35 -6.71
CA TYR A 383 35.90 -22.14 -8.04
C TYR A 383 35.12 -23.38 -8.52
N ASN A 384 35.72 -24.57 -8.45
CA ASN A 384 35.06 -25.82 -8.86
C ASN A 384 33.82 -26.12 -8.02
N PHE A 385 33.88 -25.90 -6.70
CA PHE A 385 32.75 -26.09 -5.80
C PHE A 385 31.61 -25.09 -6.08
N TYR A 386 31.93 -23.82 -6.30
CA TYR A 386 30.96 -22.79 -6.68
C TYR A 386 30.24 -23.14 -8.00
N HIS A 387 31.00 -23.54 -9.02
CA HIS A 387 30.44 -23.96 -10.29
C HIS A 387 29.60 -25.25 -10.17
N LEU A 388 30.01 -26.20 -9.34
CA LEU A 388 29.23 -27.40 -9.05
C LEU A 388 27.89 -27.05 -8.40
N ILE A 389 27.90 -26.20 -7.36
CA ILE A 389 26.67 -25.73 -6.70
C ILE A 389 25.75 -25.06 -7.71
N LEU A 390 26.24 -24.09 -8.50
CA LEU A 390 25.39 -23.41 -9.47
C LEU A 390 24.84 -24.34 -10.55
N ASN A 391 25.62 -25.31 -11.02
CA ASN A 391 25.13 -26.31 -11.96
C ASN A 391 23.99 -27.15 -11.34
N LEU A 392 24.15 -27.58 -10.08
CA LEU A 392 23.10 -28.28 -9.35
C LEU A 392 21.86 -27.38 -9.18
N CYS A 393 22.03 -26.12 -8.78
CA CYS A 393 20.94 -25.15 -8.67
C CYS A 393 20.19 -24.95 -10.00
N ILE A 394 20.89 -24.90 -11.14
CA ILE A 394 20.27 -24.78 -12.46
C ILE A 394 19.43 -26.03 -12.78
N ILE A 395 19.95 -27.22 -12.49
CA ILE A 395 19.23 -28.48 -12.70
C ILE A 395 18.00 -28.53 -11.79
N CYS A 396 18.15 -28.23 -10.50
CA CYS A 396 17.06 -28.16 -9.53
C CYS A 396 16.00 -27.15 -9.94
N GLN A 397 16.40 -25.97 -10.41
CA GLN A 397 15.49 -24.92 -10.87
C GLN A 397 14.68 -25.36 -12.09
N LYS A 398 15.29 -26.08 -13.04
CA LYS A 398 14.55 -26.67 -14.16
C LYS A 398 13.58 -27.74 -13.70
N LEU A 399 14.03 -28.63 -12.82
CA LEU A 399 13.22 -29.73 -12.29
C LEU A 399 11.99 -29.21 -11.54
N ILE A 400 12.16 -28.25 -10.62
CA ILE A 400 11.05 -27.68 -9.86
C ILE A 400 10.04 -26.97 -10.76
N VAL A 401 10.49 -26.23 -11.77
CA VAL A 401 9.59 -25.54 -12.72
C VAL A 401 8.75 -26.56 -13.49
N VAL A 402 9.37 -27.64 -13.98
CA VAL A 402 8.65 -28.73 -14.68
C VAL A 402 7.67 -29.42 -13.72
N SER A 403 8.09 -29.76 -12.50
CA SER A 403 7.21 -30.34 -11.48
C SER A 403 6.02 -29.42 -11.18
N CYS A 404 6.24 -28.11 -11.02
CA CYS A 404 5.17 -27.14 -10.78
C CYS A 404 4.24 -27.00 -12.00
N LYS A 405 4.77 -27.06 -13.23
CA LYS A 405 3.94 -27.10 -14.45
C LYS A 405 3.02 -28.32 -14.46
N ILE A 406 3.51 -29.49 -14.05
CA ILE A 406 2.72 -30.73 -13.96
C ILE A 406 1.67 -30.63 -12.86
N VAL A 407 2.06 -30.23 -11.64
CA VAL A 407 1.13 -30.06 -10.52
C VAL A 407 0.03 -29.05 -10.86
N GLY A 408 0.39 -27.94 -11.52
CA GLY A 408 -0.57 -26.93 -11.98
C GLY A 408 -1.59 -27.41 -13.02
N LEU A 409 -1.42 -28.61 -13.62
CA LEU A 409 -2.42 -29.21 -14.52
C LEU A 409 -3.50 -30.01 -13.78
N ILE A 410 -3.25 -30.41 -12.52
CA ILE A 410 -4.19 -31.22 -11.73
C ILE A 410 -5.60 -30.60 -11.67
N PRO A 411 -5.78 -29.29 -11.41
CA PRO A 411 -7.13 -28.74 -11.31
C PRO A 411 -7.84 -28.68 -12.67
N LEU A 412 -7.10 -28.57 -13.78
CA LEU A 412 -7.68 -28.71 -15.13
C LEU A 412 -8.29 -30.10 -15.31
N GLY A 413 -7.56 -31.14 -14.88
CA GLY A 413 -8.05 -32.52 -14.85
C GLY A 413 -9.31 -32.64 -13.99
N THR A 414 -9.32 -32.08 -12.78
CA THR A 414 -10.51 -32.13 -11.90
C THR A 414 -11.72 -31.40 -12.49
N VAL A 415 -11.52 -30.26 -13.18
CA VAL A 415 -12.62 -29.52 -13.83
C VAL A 415 -13.15 -30.29 -15.03
N ILE A 416 -12.28 -30.89 -15.86
CA ILE A 416 -12.70 -31.71 -17.01
C ILE A 416 -13.47 -32.94 -16.53
N ILE A 417 -12.96 -33.65 -15.52
CA ILE A 417 -13.63 -34.80 -14.90
C ILE A 417 -14.95 -34.37 -14.28
N GLY A 418 -14.98 -33.27 -13.52
CA GLY A 418 -16.18 -32.71 -12.93
C GLY A 418 -17.23 -32.32 -13.97
N VAL A 419 -16.84 -31.67 -15.08
CA VAL A 419 -17.74 -31.35 -16.20
C VAL A 419 -18.22 -32.61 -16.91
N PHE A 420 -17.38 -33.65 -17.04
CA PHE A 420 -17.79 -34.94 -17.61
C PHE A 420 -18.78 -35.69 -16.71
N CYS A 421 -18.55 -35.69 -15.39
CA CYS A 421 -19.45 -36.23 -14.37
C CYS A 421 -20.77 -35.45 -14.28
N VAL A 422 -20.73 -34.11 -14.34
CA VAL A 422 -21.91 -33.24 -14.33
C VAL A 422 -22.67 -33.29 -15.67
N ASN A 423 -22.01 -33.49 -16.81
CA ASN A 423 -22.68 -33.71 -18.09
C ASN A 423 -23.51 -35.01 -18.13
N ARG A 424 -23.25 -35.95 -17.21
CA ARG A 424 -24.10 -37.13 -16.97
C ARG A 424 -25.30 -36.82 -16.07
N CYS A 425 -25.27 -35.71 -15.31
CA CYS A 425 -26.38 -35.17 -14.53
C CYS A 425 -27.07 -34.01 -15.28
N LYS A 426 -28.17 -34.30 -15.99
CA LYS A 426 -28.92 -33.32 -16.81
C LYS A 426 -29.44 -32.06 -16.06
N SER A 427 -29.40 -32.01 -14.73
CA SER A 427 -30.11 -31.00 -13.92
C SER A 427 -29.36 -29.69 -13.62
N LEU A 428 -28.04 -29.59 -13.85
CA LEU A 428 -27.24 -28.40 -13.45
C LEU A 428 -26.74 -27.55 -14.63
N LYS A 429 -27.41 -27.64 -15.78
CA LYS A 429 -26.99 -26.94 -17.01
C LYS A 429 -27.16 -25.41 -16.99
N ALA A 430 -27.96 -24.85 -16.09
CA ALA A 430 -28.40 -23.45 -16.23
C ALA A 430 -27.47 -22.41 -15.58
N ASN A 431 -26.71 -22.74 -14.52
CA ASN A 431 -26.06 -21.70 -13.70
C ASN A 431 -24.53 -21.59 -13.86
N PHE A 432 -23.84 -22.59 -14.42
CA PHE A 432 -22.37 -22.57 -14.46
C PHE A 432 -21.76 -22.09 -15.80
N PHE A 433 -22.53 -22.06 -16.89
CA PHE A 433 -21.97 -21.91 -18.25
C PHE A 433 -22.56 -20.80 -19.14
N LEU A 434 -23.45 -19.95 -18.64
CA LEU A 434 -23.88 -18.75 -19.38
C LEU A 434 -23.12 -17.52 -18.88
N MET A 435 -21.94 -17.28 -19.46
CA MET A 435 -21.31 -15.96 -19.40
C MET A 435 -21.52 -15.26 -20.74
N PRO A 436 -22.15 -14.07 -20.77
CA PRO A 436 -22.44 -13.38 -22.02
C PRO A 436 -21.14 -12.94 -22.68
N VAL A 437 -20.91 -13.43 -23.89
CA VAL A 437 -19.90 -12.88 -24.81
C VAL A 437 -20.46 -11.56 -25.33
N ALA A 438 -20.25 -10.47 -24.58
CA ALA A 438 -20.48 -9.13 -25.10
C ALA A 438 -19.32 -8.79 -26.06
N SER A 439 -19.60 -8.90 -27.35
CA SER A 439 -18.71 -8.52 -28.44
C SER A 439 -18.84 -7.02 -28.72
N ASN A 440 -18.04 -6.19 -28.06
CA ASN A 440 -17.68 -4.87 -28.60
C ASN A 440 -16.30 -5.00 -29.24
N ARG A 441 -16.28 -5.19 -30.57
CA ARG A 441 -15.06 -5.51 -31.34
C ARG A 441 -14.25 -4.27 -31.77
N ASP A 442 -14.80 -3.07 -31.73
CA ASP A 442 -14.14 -1.94 -32.42
C ASP A 442 -13.27 -1.03 -31.53
N THR A 443 -13.21 -1.23 -30.21
CA THR A 443 -12.36 -0.42 -29.29
C THR A 443 -11.24 -1.19 -28.60
N ASN A 444 -11.20 -2.52 -28.68
CA ASN A 444 -10.26 -3.35 -27.91
C ASN A 444 -8.94 -3.67 -28.63
N GLN A 445 -8.87 -3.49 -29.95
CA GLN A 445 -7.68 -3.88 -30.74
C GLN A 445 -6.47 -2.99 -30.44
N ASP A 446 -6.68 -1.70 -30.10
CA ASP A 446 -5.60 -0.79 -29.72
C ASP A 446 -5.06 -1.03 -28.29
N VAL A 447 -5.84 -1.67 -27.42
CA VAL A 447 -5.46 -1.92 -26.01
C VAL A 447 -4.63 -3.20 -25.88
N GLU A 448 -4.83 -4.17 -26.77
CA GLU A 448 -4.06 -5.43 -26.79
C GLU A 448 -2.56 -5.19 -27.01
N ASN A 449 -2.18 -4.14 -27.76
CA ASN A 449 -0.78 -3.75 -27.98
C ASN A 449 -0.08 -3.20 -26.71
N TYR A 450 -0.84 -2.86 -25.66
CA TYR A 450 -0.31 -2.37 -24.37
C TYR A 450 -0.24 -3.46 -23.30
N VAL A 451 -0.49 -4.71 -23.66
CA VAL A 451 -0.38 -5.87 -22.77
C VAL A 451 1.08 -6.32 -22.68
N LEU A 452 1.67 -6.22 -21.49
CA LEU A 452 3.04 -6.68 -21.24
C LEU A 452 3.04 -8.07 -20.62
N GLN A 453 3.74 -9.01 -21.26
CA GLN A 453 3.88 -10.38 -20.79
C GLN A 453 5.34 -10.83 -20.82
N LEU A 454 5.71 -11.78 -19.96
CA LEU A 454 7.05 -12.39 -20.00
C LEU A 454 7.30 -13.14 -21.31
N GLN A 455 6.25 -13.72 -21.92
CA GLN A 455 6.34 -14.48 -23.15
C GLN A 455 5.27 -14.02 -24.14
N ASP A 456 5.69 -13.61 -25.34
CA ASP A 456 4.82 -12.98 -26.34
C ASP A 456 3.76 -13.94 -26.92
N GLU A 457 3.88 -15.25 -26.65
CA GLU A 457 2.95 -16.28 -27.15
C GLU A 457 1.79 -16.61 -26.18
N MET A 458 1.76 -16.05 -24.96
CA MET A 458 0.79 -16.45 -23.92
C MET A 458 -0.45 -15.54 -23.92
N GLU A 459 -1.33 -15.69 -24.91
CA GLU A 459 -2.54 -14.88 -25.07
C GLU A 459 -3.34 -14.73 -23.75
N LEU A 460 -3.38 -13.51 -23.17
CA LEU A 460 -4.10 -13.27 -21.93
C LEU A 460 -5.60 -13.49 -22.19
N GLY A 461 -6.28 -14.29 -21.35
CA GLY A 461 -7.71 -14.51 -21.52
C GLY A 461 -8.49 -13.19 -21.57
N ARG A 462 -9.35 -13.02 -22.59
CA ARG A 462 -10.16 -11.81 -22.84
C ARG A 462 -10.94 -11.34 -21.60
N ARG A 463 -11.35 -12.28 -20.73
CA ARG A 463 -12.02 -11.98 -19.45
C ARG A 463 -11.14 -11.16 -18.51
N THR A 464 -9.85 -11.45 -18.44
CA THR A 464 -8.93 -10.71 -17.57
C THR A 464 -8.62 -9.34 -18.15
N LEU A 465 -8.40 -9.24 -19.47
CA LEU A 465 -8.27 -7.94 -20.13
C LEU A 465 -9.50 -7.05 -19.90
N GLY A 466 -10.70 -7.64 -20.05
CA GLY A 466 -11.96 -6.97 -19.71
C GLY A 466 -12.05 -6.57 -18.23
N SER A 467 -11.52 -7.39 -17.31
CA SER A 467 -11.45 -7.06 -15.88
C SER A 467 -10.54 -5.86 -15.61
N PHE A 468 -9.36 -5.80 -16.24
CA PHE A 468 -8.44 -4.67 -16.13
C PHE A 468 -9.06 -3.38 -16.67
N SER A 469 -9.65 -3.42 -17.87
CA SER A 469 -10.37 -2.27 -18.45
C SER A 469 -11.52 -1.79 -17.55
N ASN A 470 -12.33 -2.73 -17.03
CA ASN A 470 -13.40 -2.41 -16.08
C ASN A 470 -12.88 -1.89 -14.73
N SER A 471 -11.67 -2.27 -14.32
CA SER A 471 -11.04 -1.76 -13.10
C SER A 471 -10.56 -0.32 -13.28
N ALA A 472 -9.98 0.02 -14.43
CA ALA A 472 -9.58 1.39 -14.78
C ALA A 472 -10.80 2.32 -14.75
N ASN A 473 -11.91 1.92 -15.39
CA ASN A 473 -13.14 2.70 -15.41
C ASN A 473 -13.72 2.93 -14.00
N ARG A 474 -13.63 1.93 -13.12
CA ARG A 474 -14.06 2.08 -11.72
C ARG A 474 -13.17 3.04 -10.94
N SER A 475 -11.87 3.05 -11.19
CA SER A 475 -10.94 4.00 -10.57
C SER A 475 -11.28 5.44 -10.97
N ILE A 476 -11.54 5.67 -12.26
CA ILE A 476 -11.99 6.97 -12.77
C ILE A 476 -13.33 7.36 -12.13
N GLN A 477 -14.31 6.44 -12.12
CA GLN A 477 -15.62 6.69 -11.51
C GLN A 477 -15.54 6.97 -10.00
N LYS A 478 -14.57 6.37 -9.29
CA LYS A 478 -14.31 6.67 -7.89
C LYS A 478 -13.84 8.12 -7.72
N GLY A 479 -12.95 8.59 -8.59
CA GLY A 479 -12.54 9.99 -8.66
C GLY A 479 -13.71 10.93 -8.97
N GLU A 480 -14.58 10.57 -9.92
CA GLU A 480 -15.77 11.37 -10.28
C GLU A 480 -16.74 11.55 -9.09
N LYS A 481 -16.76 10.61 -8.13
CA LYS A 481 -17.56 10.76 -6.90
C LYS A 481 -16.94 11.71 -5.87
N GLN A 482 -15.66 12.03 -6.01
CA GLN A 482 -14.90 12.94 -5.16
C GLN A 482 -14.73 14.32 -5.81
N LEU A 483 -15.68 14.70 -6.66
CA LEU A 483 -15.66 15.96 -7.39
C LEU A 483 -15.62 17.16 -6.40
N PRO A 484 -14.68 18.11 -6.57
CA PRO A 484 -14.55 19.25 -5.67
C PRO A 484 -15.64 20.30 -5.99
N THR A 485 -16.76 20.22 -5.28
CA THR A 485 -17.96 21.02 -5.59
C THR A 485 -17.77 22.51 -5.34
N ASN A 486 -16.98 22.90 -4.34
CA ASN A 486 -16.79 24.31 -4.00
C ASN A 486 -15.78 24.95 -4.97
N LEU A 487 -14.74 24.21 -5.35
CA LEU A 487 -13.82 24.59 -6.40
C LEU A 487 -14.54 24.78 -7.74
N LEU A 488 -15.47 23.90 -8.10
CA LEU A 488 -16.21 24.06 -9.35
C LEU A 488 -17.05 25.33 -9.39
N LYS A 489 -17.71 25.70 -8.27
CA LYS A 489 -18.41 26.98 -8.15
C LYS A 489 -17.45 28.17 -8.27
N LEU A 490 -16.27 28.05 -7.67
CA LEU A 490 -15.24 29.09 -7.73
C LEU A 490 -14.74 29.31 -9.17
N ILE A 491 -14.46 28.23 -9.92
CA ILE A 491 -13.98 28.29 -11.31
C ILE A 491 -15.06 28.80 -12.28
N GLU A 492 -16.36 28.69 -11.97
CA GLU A 492 -17.43 29.26 -12.81
C GLU A 492 -17.37 30.78 -12.94
N GLN A 493 -16.69 31.45 -12.01
CA GLN A 493 -16.52 32.90 -12.00
C GLN A 493 -15.35 33.35 -12.90
N CYS A 494 -14.56 32.41 -13.45
CA CYS A 494 -13.39 32.72 -14.26
C CYS A 494 -13.81 33.29 -15.62
N THR A 495 -13.50 34.57 -15.87
CA THR A 495 -13.76 35.24 -17.16
C THR A 495 -12.49 35.42 -17.99
N GLY A 496 -11.31 35.16 -17.44
CA GLY A 496 -10.02 35.33 -18.11
C GLY A 496 -8.86 34.96 -17.19
N PHE A 497 -7.67 35.49 -17.49
CA PHE A 497 -6.46 35.25 -16.71
C PHE A 497 -5.72 36.55 -16.35
N GLU A 498 -6.45 37.65 -16.30
CA GLU A 498 -5.86 38.97 -16.04
C GLU A 498 -5.29 39.06 -14.62
N GLY A 499 -5.91 38.36 -13.67
CA GLY A 499 -5.47 38.24 -12.28
C GLY A 499 -4.06 37.69 -12.12
N VAL A 500 -3.63 36.78 -13.00
CA VAL A 500 -2.26 36.22 -13.02
C VAL A 500 -1.20 37.29 -13.31
N VAL A 501 -1.58 38.35 -14.03
CA VAL A 501 -0.68 39.48 -14.30
C VAL A 501 -0.76 40.55 -13.22
N LYS A 502 -1.90 40.68 -12.55
CA LYS A 502 -2.21 41.81 -11.67
C LYS A 502 -1.78 41.61 -10.21
N PHE A 503 -1.54 40.36 -9.76
CA PHE A 503 -1.28 40.07 -8.35
C PHE A 503 0.09 40.54 -7.83
N ASP A 504 1.08 40.67 -8.70
CA ASP A 504 2.47 41.02 -8.37
C ASP A 504 3.01 42.01 -9.41
N SER A 505 4.16 42.66 -9.20
CA SER A 505 4.76 43.61 -10.14
C SER A 505 6.29 43.55 -10.08
N GLU A 506 6.95 43.51 -11.24
CA GLU A 506 8.42 43.56 -11.33
C GLU A 506 8.98 44.94 -10.90
N ASN A 507 8.14 45.97 -10.89
CA ASN A 507 8.52 47.33 -10.46
C ASN A 507 8.62 47.49 -8.93
N ILE A 508 8.19 46.47 -8.17
CA ILE A 508 8.22 46.50 -6.70
C ILE A 508 9.40 45.69 -6.23
N GLN A 509 10.37 46.38 -5.63
CA GLN A 509 11.56 45.76 -5.08
C GLN A 509 11.17 44.93 -3.85
N GLY A 510 11.59 43.66 -3.81
CA GLY A 510 11.35 42.75 -2.68
C GLY A 510 12.01 43.23 -1.39
N LEU A 511 11.67 42.59 -0.27
CA LEU A 511 12.18 42.95 1.06
C LEU A 511 13.69 42.68 1.23
N ILE A 512 14.32 41.99 0.26
CA ILE A 512 15.64 41.36 0.38
C ILE A 512 16.41 41.48 -0.94
N TRP A 513 17.74 41.48 -0.88
CA TRP A 513 18.62 41.30 -2.04
C TRP A 513 18.45 39.95 -2.76
N VAL A 514 17.85 38.94 -2.10
CA VAL A 514 17.57 37.62 -2.70
C VAL A 514 16.11 37.59 -3.14
N THR A 515 15.89 37.65 -4.46
CA THR A 515 14.56 37.52 -5.06
C THR A 515 14.14 36.06 -5.13
N PHE A 516 13.08 35.68 -4.40
CA PHE A 516 12.49 34.34 -4.51
C PHE A 516 11.55 34.27 -5.72
N PRO A 517 11.59 33.17 -6.51
CA PRO A 517 10.65 32.99 -7.61
C PRO A 517 9.23 32.81 -7.08
N ASN A 518 8.21 33.20 -7.86
CA ASN A 518 6.83 32.95 -7.47
C ASN A 518 6.49 31.45 -7.63
N SER A 519 5.70 30.93 -6.70
CA SER A 519 5.01 29.64 -6.84
C SER A 519 3.53 29.87 -7.18
N TRP A 520 2.78 28.86 -7.61
CA TRP A 520 1.34 28.96 -7.84
C TRP A 520 0.55 29.04 -6.54
N SER A 521 0.93 28.24 -5.54
CA SER A 521 0.19 28.09 -4.29
C SER A 521 0.37 29.29 -3.34
N LEU A 522 1.58 29.87 -3.28
CA LEU A 522 1.86 30.95 -2.34
C LEU A 522 1.02 32.21 -2.58
N PRO A 523 0.91 32.77 -3.81
CA PRO A 523 0.03 33.90 -4.08
C PRO A 523 -1.44 33.63 -3.76
N ILE A 524 -1.93 32.41 -4.00
CA ILE A 524 -3.30 32.02 -3.66
C ILE A 524 -3.52 32.13 -2.14
N VAL A 525 -2.61 31.59 -1.32
CA VAL A 525 -2.71 31.67 0.14
C VAL A 525 -2.57 33.12 0.62
N THR A 526 -1.63 33.88 0.07
CA THR A 526 -1.39 35.29 0.40
C THR A 526 -2.63 36.15 0.12
N LEU A 527 -3.18 36.08 -1.09
CA LEU A 527 -4.40 36.80 -1.49
C LEU A 527 -5.59 36.39 -0.64
N THR A 528 -5.68 35.11 -0.27
CA THR A 528 -6.75 34.61 0.61
C THR A 528 -6.65 35.18 2.01
N CYS A 529 -5.45 35.28 2.59
CA CYS A 529 -5.24 35.92 3.90
C CYS A 529 -5.77 37.36 3.91
N ILE A 530 -5.49 38.13 2.84
CA ILE A 530 -6.02 39.49 2.69
C ILE A 530 -7.55 39.44 2.56
N ALA A 531 -8.08 38.63 1.65
CA ALA A 531 -9.51 38.57 1.35
C ALA A 531 -10.36 38.21 2.58
N ILE A 532 -9.94 37.24 3.40
CA ILE A 532 -10.72 36.82 4.58
C ILE A 532 -10.71 37.86 5.72
N THR A 533 -9.68 38.72 5.77
CA THR A 533 -9.57 39.80 6.77
C THR A 533 -10.38 41.04 6.45
N LEU A 534 -10.81 41.23 5.20
CA LEU A 534 -11.56 42.42 4.80
C LEU A 534 -12.87 42.56 5.60
N PRO A 535 -13.16 43.75 6.16
CA PRO A 535 -14.38 44.03 6.90
C PRO A 535 -15.55 44.27 5.94
N ASN A 536 -16.77 44.22 6.49
CA ASN A 536 -18.01 44.52 5.77
C ASN A 536 -18.32 43.61 4.56
N ILE A 537 -17.71 42.43 4.47
CA ILE A 537 -18.08 41.37 3.51
C ILE A 537 -19.03 40.37 4.17
N SER A 538 -19.99 39.85 3.39
CA SER A 538 -20.87 38.79 3.87
C SER A 538 -20.06 37.56 4.31
N GLN A 539 -20.40 36.97 5.46
CA GLN A 539 -19.67 35.80 5.97
C GLN A 539 -19.78 34.61 5.01
N GLU A 540 -20.95 34.42 4.39
CA GLU A 540 -21.19 33.36 3.41
C GLU A 540 -20.26 33.48 2.20
N SER A 541 -20.07 34.68 1.65
CA SER A 541 -19.16 34.88 0.52
C SER A 541 -17.70 34.57 0.86
N VAL A 542 -17.27 34.90 2.08
CA VAL A 542 -15.90 34.60 2.54
C VAL A 542 -15.73 33.11 2.79
N ASP A 543 -16.70 32.45 3.41
CA ASP A 543 -16.66 31.02 3.69
C ASP A 543 -16.70 30.19 2.39
N ASP A 544 -17.48 30.63 1.40
CA ASP A 544 -17.55 29.99 0.07
C ASP A 544 -16.23 30.14 -0.70
N LEU A 545 -15.64 31.35 -0.72
CA LEU A 545 -14.32 31.57 -1.32
C LEU A 545 -13.27 30.71 -0.61
N PHE A 546 -13.22 30.74 0.72
CA PHE A 546 -12.23 30.03 1.52
C PHE A 546 -12.30 28.52 1.29
N ARG A 547 -13.50 27.93 1.27
CA ARG A 547 -13.69 26.50 0.99
C ARG A 547 -13.26 26.13 -0.44
N GLY A 548 -13.60 26.96 -1.41
CA GLY A 548 -13.13 26.78 -2.80
C GLY A 548 -11.60 26.85 -2.91
N VAL A 549 -10.96 27.75 -2.16
CA VAL A 549 -9.50 27.87 -2.09
C VAL A 549 -8.85 26.66 -1.43
N CYS A 550 -9.37 26.16 -0.31
CA CYS A 550 -8.83 24.95 0.33
C CYS A 550 -8.87 23.73 -0.62
N GLU A 551 -9.94 23.59 -1.40
CA GLU A 551 -10.03 22.58 -2.46
C GLU A 551 -9.02 22.85 -3.59
N SER A 552 -8.90 24.11 -4.06
CA SER A 552 -7.99 24.49 -5.15
C SER A 552 -6.52 24.20 -4.80
N LEU A 553 -6.10 24.59 -3.59
CA LEU A 553 -4.72 24.43 -3.10
C LEU A 553 -4.26 22.99 -3.09
N SER A 554 -5.17 22.04 -2.89
CA SER A 554 -4.84 20.61 -2.92
C SER A 554 -4.39 20.15 -4.32
N TYR A 555 -4.99 20.71 -5.37
CA TYR A 555 -4.58 20.46 -6.76
C TYR A 555 -3.39 21.32 -7.18
N THR A 556 -3.32 22.58 -6.73
CA THR A 556 -2.20 23.48 -7.02
C THR A 556 -0.88 22.94 -6.46
N LEU A 557 -0.87 22.51 -5.18
CA LEU A 557 0.30 21.89 -4.57
C LEU A 557 0.70 20.58 -5.27
N LEU A 558 -0.28 19.81 -5.76
CA LEU A 558 -0.03 18.60 -6.53
C LEU A 558 0.68 18.89 -7.86
N VAL A 559 0.28 19.97 -8.54
CA VAL A 559 0.94 20.44 -9.76
C VAL A 559 2.38 20.84 -9.46
N GLU A 560 2.60 21.63 -8.41
CA GLU A 560 3.94 22.05 -7.99
C GLU A 560 4.84 20.89 -7.59
N GLU A 561 4.34 19.93 -6.82
CA GLU A 561 5.10 18.74 -6.41
C GLU A 561 5.50 17.88 -7.60
N SER A 562 4.65 17.85 -8.64
CA SER A 562 4.87 17.01 -9.81
C SER A 562 5.79 17.67 -10.84
N LEU A 563 5.77 19.00 -10.96
CA LEU A 563 6.47 19.74 -12.03
C LEU A 563 7.65 20.60 -11.55
N ASN A 564 7.62 21.08 -10.30
CA ASN A 564 8.55 22.10 -9.78
C ASN A 564 9.28 21.62 -8.50
N ASN A 565 9.69 20.36 -8.44
CA ASN A 565 10.20 19.75 -7.18
C ASN A 565 11.71 19.93 -6.90
N VAL A 566 12.40 20.84 -7.60
CA VAL A 566 13.86 21.01 -7.53
C VAL A 566 14.25 22.37 -6.95
N GLY A 567 15.32 22.41 -6.16
CA GLY A 567 15.97 23.65 -5.73
C GLY A 567 15.13 24.50 -4.78
N GLU A 568 15.00 25.79 -5.11
CA GLU A 568 14.31 26.80 -4.29
C GLU A 568 12.79 26.57 -4.21
N TYR A 569 12.16 26.07 -5.27
CA TYR A 569 10.72 25.78 -5.29
C TYR A 569 10.29 24.78 -4.21
N LYS A 570 11.14 23.81 -3.88
CA LYS A 570 10.87 22.85 -2.80
C LYS A 570 10.81 23.53 -1.43
N LYS A 571 11.64 24.56 -1.20
CA LYS A 571 11.62 25.36 0.03
C LYS A 571 10.35 26.20 0.11
N ILE A 572 10.00 26.85 -1.00
CA ILE A 572 8.77 27.64 -1.12
C ILE A 572 7.54 26.75 -0.87
N GLN A 573 7.49 25.57 -1.47
CA GLN A 573 6.38 24.62 -1.28
C GLN A 573 6.23 24.22 0.20
N LYS A 574 7.33 23.94 0.89
CA LYS A 574 7.32 23.61 2.32
C LYS A 574 6.79 24.78 3.17
N ALA A 575 7.26 26.00 2.88
CA ALA A 575 6.76 27.22 3.51
C ALA A 575 5.26 27.42 3.25
N THR A 576 4.81 27.24 2.02
CA THR A 576 3.38 27.38 1.66
C THR A 576 2.51 26.30 2.31
N MET A 577 2.99 25.06 2.45
CA MET A 577 2.26 24.01 3.16
C MET A 577 2.08 24.34 4.65
N ALA A 578 3.14 24.81 5.30
CA ALA A 578 3.08 25.26 6.69
C ALA A 578 2.11 26.43 6.86
N LEU A 579 2.21 27.43 5.98
CA LEU A 579 1.32 28.59 5.99
C LEU A 579 -0.15 28.19 5.74
N ARG A 580 -0.42 27.34 4.74
CA ARG A 580 -1.76 26.82 4.46
C ARG A 580 -2.36 26.19 5.71
N GLN A 581 -1.61 25.33 6.39
CA GLN A 581 -2.09 24.66 7.60
C GLN A 581 -2.39 25.67 8.72
N GLU A 582 -1.54 26.69 8.88
CA GLU A 582 -1.77 27.75 9.85
C GLU A 582 -3.04 28.57 9.54
N VAL A 583 -3.25 28.91 8.27
CA VAL A 583 -4.43 29.66 7.82
C VAL A 583 -5.71 28.82 7.95
N GLU A 584 -5.67 27.55 7.50
CA GLU A 584 -6.81 26.62 7.47
C GLU A 584 -7.26 26.20 8.88
N VAL A 585 -6.32 25.96 9.80
CA VAL A 585 -6.63 25.45 11.15
C VAL A 585 -6.74 26.57 12.17
N ASN A 586 -5.81 27.52 12.15
CA ASN A 586 -5.68 28.51 13.23
C ASN A 586 -6.22 29.90 12.86
N TYR A 587 -6.60 30.14 11.59
CA TYR A 587 -6.94 31.48 11.08
C TYR A 587 -5.84 32.50 11.42
N LYS A 588 -4.58 32.12 11.14
CA LYS A 588 -3.41 32.96 11.39
C LYS A 588 -2.48 33.02 10.17
N TRP A 589 -1.74 34.12 10.08
CA TRP A 589 -0.65 34.33 9.14
C TRP A 589 0.62 34.69 9.92
N LEU A 590 1.60 33.77 9.94
CA LEU A 590 2.87 33.93 10.66
C LEU A 590 2.67 34.35 12.13
N GLY A 591 1.74 33.68 12.82
CA GLY A 591 1.36 33.94 14.20
C GLY A 591 0.32 35.05 14.40
N ASN A 592 0.11 35.91 13.40
CA ASN A 592 -0.83 37.03 13.49
C ASN A 592 -2.25 36.60 13.16
N THR A 593 -3.24 37.10 13.89
CA THR A 593 -4.64 36.70 13.70
C THR A 593 -5.24 37.24 12.40
N LEU A 594 -5.98 36.39 11.68
CA LEU A 594 -6.79 36.74 10.51
C LEU A 594 -8.28 36.91 10.87
N GLN A 595 -8.62 36.92 12.16
CA GLN A 595 -10.02 37.08 12.59
C GLN A 595 -10.54 38.47 12.24
N ARG A 596 -11.64 38.53 11.47
CA ARG A 596 -12.25 39.79 11.01
C ARG A 596 -12.62 40.74 12.15
N ASN A 597 -12.98 40.21 13.33
CA ASN A 597 -13.29 41.03 14.51
C ASN A 597 -12.15 41.97 14.91
N SER A 598 -10.90 41.57 14.67
CA SER A 598 -9.70 42.38 14.95
C SER A 598 -9.49 43.55 13.97
N TYR A 599 -10.25 43.57 12.86
CA TYR A 599 -10.09 44.54 11.76
C TYR A 599 -11.38 45.32 11.45
N LYS A 600 -12.42 45.21 12.28
CA LYS A 600 -13.74 45.83 12.04
C LYS A 600 -13.70 47.35 11.83
N GLU A 601 -12.78 48.03 12.50
CA GLU A 601 -12.64 49.48 12.46
C GLU A 601 -11.68 49.96 11.36
N LYS A 602 -10.96 49.03 10.70
CA LYS A 602 -9.98 49.38 9.69
C LYS A 602 -10.60 49.50 8.31
N ASN A 603 -10.13 50.45 7.51
CA ASN A 603 -10.49 50.48 6.09
C ASN A 603 -9.56 49.52 5.27
N PRO A 604 -9.92 49.18 4.02
CA PRO A 604 -9.11 48.27 3.20
C PRO A 604 -7.65 48.71 3.00
N LYS A 605 -7.39 50.03 2.92
CA LYS A 605 -6.05 50.60 2.79
C LYS A 605 -5.20 50.29 4.03
N GLU A 606 -5.73 50.54 5.21
CA GLU A 606 -5.07 50.30 6.49
C GLU A 606 -4.77 48.81 6.72
N ILE A 607 -5.57 47.90 6.16
CA ILE A 607 -5.31 46.45 6.22
C ILE A 607 -4.15 46.08 5.31
N LEU A 608 -4.13 46.59 4.06
CA LEU A 608 -3.02 46.36 3.13
C LEU A 608 -1.70 46.94 3.67
N GLU A 609 -1.74 48.16 4.21
CA GLU A 609 -0.59 48.80 4.88
C GLU A 609 -0.12 47.96 6.08
N TRP A 610 -1.06 47.49 6.91
CA TRP A 610 -0.71 46.66 8.06
C TRP A 610 -0.01 45.36 7.66
N PHE A 611 -0.49 44.65 6.62
CA PHE A 611 0.19 43.44 6.14
C PHE A 611 1.56 43.76 5.54
N ALA A 612 1.69 44.85 4.79
CA ALA A 612 2.96 45.27 4.20
C ALA A 612 4.00 45.63 5.26
N ASP A 613 3.60 46.39 6.28
CA ASP A 613 4.47 46.80 7.38
C ASP A 613 4.81 45.61 8.28
N LYS A 614 3.85 44.73 8.57
CA LYS A 614 4.13 43.51 9.35
C LYS A 614 5.08 42.56 8.62
N ALA A 615 4.96 42.46 7.29
CA ALA A 615 5.91 41.69 6.49
C ALA A 615 7.33 42.30 6.53
N LYS A 616 7.45 43.63 6.50
CA LYS A 616 8.73 44.34 6.69
C LYS A 616 9.32 44.07 8.07
N ASP A 617 8.54 44.19 9.14
CA ASP A 617 8.98 43.92 10.51
C ASP A 617 9.59 42.51 10.61
N ILE A 618 8.89 41.51 10.08
CA ILE A 618 9.34 40.12 10.10
C ILE A 618 10.65 39.95 9.31
N ALA A 619 10.78 40.63 8.16
CA ALA A 619 12.02 40.57 7.38
C ALA A 619 13.20 41.24 8.10
N VAL A 620 12.96 42.34 8.83
CA VAL A 620 13.98 43.02 9.64
C VAL A 620 14.40 42.16 10.82
N GLU A 621 13.44 41.65 11.60
CA GLU A 621 13.67 40.73 12.73
C GLU A 621 14.52 39.54 12.27
N MET A 622 14.16 38.94 11.14
CA MET A 622 14.90 37.81 10.59
C MET A 622 16.33 38.20 10.19
N ASN A 623 16.52 39.33 9.49
CA ASN A 623 17.86 39.78 9.11
C ASN A 623 18.81 40.02 10.30
N GLU A 624 18.29 40.30 11.50
CA GLU A 624 19.09 40.44 12.73
C GLU A 624 19.52 39.07 13.32
N HIS A 625 18.76 38.00 13.08
CA HIS A 625 18.97 36.66 13.66
C HIS A 625 19.65 35.64 12.72
N ILE A 626 20.27 36.08 11.62
CA ILE A 626 20.94 35.22 10.61
C ILE A 626 21.94 34.20 11.21
N ASN A 627 22.45 34.45 12.41
CA ASN A 627 23.47 33.62 13.07
C ASN A 627 22.93 32.64 14.15
N GLU A 628 21.64 32.63 14.48
CA GLU A 628 21.12 31.95 15.69
C GLU A 628 20.12 30.80 15.43
N GLU A 629 19.38 30.80 14.32
CA GLU A 629 18.39 29.76 13.99
C GLU A 629 18.86 28.76 12.91
N PRO A 630 18.30 27.53 12.86
CA PRO A 630 18.57 26.62 11.75
C PRO A 630 18.13 27.23 10.41
N PHE A 631 19.08 27.34 9.49
CA PHE A 631 19.00 28.01 8.18
C PHE A 631 17.75 27.68 7.33
N ASP A 632 17.14 26.50 7.53
CA ASP A 632 15.95 26.08 6.78
C ASP A 632 14.63 26.71 7.29
N SER A 633 14.44 26.86 8.61
CA SER A 633 13.23 27.53 9.17
C SER A 633 13.20 29.02 8.84
N TYR A 634 14.40 29.60 8.83
CA TYR A 634 14.69 30.99 8.50
C TYR A 634 14.17 31.39 7.11
N CYS A 635 14.50 30.61 6.07
CA CYS A 635 14.06 30.89 4.70
C CYS A 635 12.54 30.77 4.52
N GLU A 636 11.85 29.92 5.27
CA GLU A 636 10.42 29.65 5.06
C GLU A 636 9.53 30.84 5.46
N ARG A 637 9.74 31.42 6.66
CA ARG A 637 8.98 32.60 7.11
C ARG A 637 9.24 33.81 6.21
N LEU A 638 10.48 33.96 5.76
CA LEU A 638 10.96 35.06 4.95
C LEU A 638 10.35 35.07 3.54
N VAL A 639 10.26 33.89 2.90
CA VAL A 639 9.56 33.71 1.60
C VAL A 639 8.09 34.14 1.69
N VAL A 640 7.41 33.75 2.77
CA VAL A 640 6.00 34.09 2.98
C VAL A 640 5.82 35.60 3.22
N ALA A 641 6.69 36.21 4.02
CA ALA A 641 6.68 37.64 4.29
C ALA A 641 6.94 38.45 3.01
N ASP A 642 7.94 38.08 2.21
CA ASP A 642 8.24 38.75 0.93
C ASP A 642 7.06 38.69 -0.04
N SER A 643 6.41 37.52 -0.17
CA SER A 643 5.20 37.39 -0.99
C SER A 643 4.07 38.31 -0.52
N MET A 644 3.79 38.36 0.79
CA MET A 644 2.76 39.25 1.34
C MET A 644 3.06 40.72 1.04
N TYR A 645 4.31 41.13 1.23
CA TYR A 645 4.75 42.50 0.96
C TYR A 645 4.59 42.87 -0.52
N ARG A 646 5.08 42.03 -1.43
CA ARG A 646 5.02 42.31 -2.88
C ARG A 646 3.58 42.38 -3.38
N VAL A 647 2.73 41.46 -2.93
CA VAL A 647 1.30 41.43 -3.31
C VAL A 647 0.57 42.66 -2.78
N THR A 648 0.71 42.99 -1.50
CA THR A 648 0.02 44.16 -0.90
C THR A 648 0.46 45.47 -1.54
N GLN A 649 1.76 45.69 -1.73
CA GLN A 649 2.28 46.86 -2.42
C GLN A 649 1.77 46.94 -3.87
N THR A 650 1.72 45.81 -4.59
CA THR A 650 1.20 45.76 -5.96
C THR A 650 -0.25 46.21 -6.03
N ILE A 651 -1.08 45.68 -5.13
CA ILE A 651 -2.50 46.04 -5.08
C ILE A 651 -2.65 47.53 -4.77
N MET A 652 -1.89 48.05 -3.80
CA MET A 652 -1.90 49.46 -3.42
C MET A 652 -1.53 50.41 -4.57
N VAL A 653 -0.53 50.06 -5.38
CA VAL A 653 -0.07 50.88 -6.51
C VAL A 653 -1.03 50.81 -7.70
N ASN A 654 -1.54 49.62 -8.03
CA ASN A 654 -2.32 49.41 -9.25
C ASN A 654 -3.81 49.77 -9.10
N TYR A 655 -4.34 49.81 -7.86
CA TYR A 655 -5.76 49.98 -7.59
C TYR A 655 -6.07 51.07 -6.56
N PRO A 656 -5.50 52.30 -6.68
CA PRO A 656 -5.72 53.35 -5.68
C PRO A 656 -7.21 53.71 -5.54
N GLY A 657 -7.98 53.71 -6.64
CA GLY A 657 -9.39 54.07 -6.65
C GLY A 657 -10.31 53.07 -5.93
N ASP A 658 -10.02 51.76 -6.00
CA ASP A 658 -10.79 50.73 -5.29
C ASP A 658 -10.49 50.75 -3.78
N ILE A 659 -9.30 51.23 -3.42
CA ILE A 659 -8.80 51.34 -2.05
C ILE A 659 -9.28 52.63 -1.37
N GLU A 660 -9.22 53.77 -2.06
CA GLU A 660 -9.56 55.10 -1.53
C GLU A 660 -11.06 55.32 -1.34
N ASN A 661 -11.92 54.66 -2.13
CA ASN A 661 -13.36 54.80 -2.02
C ASN A 661 -13.99 53.99 -0.87
N GLY A 662 -13.19 53.28 -0.05
CA GLY A 662 -13.67 52.51 1.11
C GLY A 662 -14.57 51.32 0.78
N ARG A 663 -14.63 50.88 -0.49
CA ARG A 663 -15.51 49.77 -0.92
C ARG A 663 -14.80 48.42 -0.77
N GLY A 664 -14.77 47.90 0.46
CA GLY A 664 -14.20 46.58 0.75
C GLY A 664 -14.71 45.46 -0.15
N GLU A 665 -15.97 45.53 -0.61
CA GLU A 665 -16.56 44.59 -1.56
C GLU A 665 -15.85 44.56 -2.91
N GLN A 666 -15.49 45.72 -3.49
CA GLN A 666 -14.80 45.77 -4.78
C GLN A 666 -13.41 45.14 -4.68
N LEU A 667 -12.68 45.45 -3.62
CA LEU A 667 -11.38 44.82 -3.36
C LEU A 667 -11.53 43.31 -3.14
N PHE A 668 -12.56 42.86 -2.41
CA PHE A 668 -12.83 41.44 -2.22
C PHE A 668 -13.09 40.72 -3.55
N TYR A 669 -13.90 41.29 -4.44
CA TYR A 669 -14.13 40.73 -5.78
C TYR A 669 -12.86 40.70 -6.63
N LEU A 670 -12.04 41.75 -6.56
CA LEU A 670 -10.75 41.80 -7.26
C LEU A 670 -9.80 40.69 -6.76
N LEU A 671 -9.66 40.53 -5.45
CA LEU A 671 -8.83 39.47 -4.85
C LEU A 671 -9.37 38.08 -5.19
N SER A 672 -10.69 37.88 -5.11
CA SER A 672 -11.35 36.63 -5.48
C SER A 672 -11.08 36.28 -6.95
N SER A 673 -11.18 37.26 -7.85
CA SER A 673 -10.86 37.09 -9.27
C SER A 673 -9.38 36.74 -9.48
N MET A 674 -8.45 37.40 -8.79
CA MET A 674 -7.01 37.04 -8.87
C MET A 674 -6.75 35.60 -8.42
N ILE A 675 -7.35 35.18 -7.30
CA ILE A 675 -7.24 33.83 -6.78
C ILE A 675 -7.73 32.79 -7.79
N VAL A 676 -8.92 33.03 -8.37
CA VAL A 676 -9.52 32.15 -9.38
C VAL A 676 -8.62 32.05 -10.61
N ASP A 677 -8.20 33.19 -11.16
CA ASP A 677 -7.38 33.26 -12.37
C ASP A 677 -6.04 32.50 -12.18
N ILE A 678 -5.37 32.66 -11.04
CA ILE A 678 -4.12 31.95 -10.71
C ILE A 678 -4.37 30.45 -10.56
N ALA A 679 -5.44 30.04 -9.88
CA ALA A 679 -5.78 28.63 -9.72
C ALA A 679 -6.10 27.96 -11.06
N VAL A 680 -6.93 28.59 -11.90
CA VAL A 680 -7.31 28.07 -13.23
C VAL A 680 -6.11 28.02 -14.16
N ALA A 681 -5.23 29.04 -14.15
CA ALA A 681 -3.98 29.02 -14.90
C ALA A 681 -3.06 27.87 -14.45
N CYS A 682 -2.97 27.61 -13.14
CA CYS A 682 -2.23 26.46 -12.64
C CYS A 682 -2.82 25.14 -13.16
N PHE A 683 -4.16 25.02 -13.22
CA PHE A 683 -4.85 23.81 -13.64
C PHE A 683 -4.70 23.45 -15.11
N THR A 684 -4.19 24.35 -15.97
CA THR A 684 -3.78 23.99 -17.34
C THR A 684 -2.69 22.91 -17.36
N ASN A 685 -1.98 22.73 -16.25
CA ASN A 685 -0.95 21.72 -16.08
C ASN A 685 -1.48 20.36 -15.58
N LEU A 686 -2.75 20.25 -15.16
CA LEU A 686 -3.31 18.99 -14.64
C LEU A 686 -3.23 17.81 -15.61
N PRO A 687 -3.52 17.95 -16.93
CA PRO A 687 -3.35 16.86 -17.88
C PRO A 687 -1.93 16.31 -17.90
N ARG A 688 -0.92 17.19 -17.83
CA ARG A 688 0.50 16.82 -17.80
C ARG A 688 0.85 16.04 -16.52
N VAL A 689 0.34 16.49 -15.37
CA VAL A 689 0.51 15.79 -14.09
C VAL A 689 -0.07 14.38 -14.14
N ILE A 690 -1.26 14.21 -14.72
CA ILE A 690 -1.91 12.89 -14.89
C ILE A 690 -1.05 11.99 -15.79
N VAL A 691 -0.52 12.51 -16.89
CA VAL A 691 0.39 11.78 -17.79
C VAL A 691 1.67 11.36 -17.07
N MET A 692 2.33 12.27 -16.35
CA MET A 692 3.56 11.96 -15.61
C MET A 692 3.33 10.89 -14.54
N LYS A 693 2.21 10.95 -13.80
CA LYS A 693 1.83 9.89 -12.84
C LYS A 693 1.60 8.54 -13.53
N CYS A 694 1.10 8.53 -14.76
CA CYS A 694 0.97 7.27 -15.51
C CYS A 694 2.32 6.65 -15.89
N GLN A 695 3.36 7.46 -16.03
CA GLN A 695 4.68 7.07 -16.55
C GLN A 695 5.69 6.69 -15.46
N GLU A 696 5.22 6.28 -14.27
CA GLU A 696 6.09 5.87 -13.16
C GLU A 696 7.12 4.80 -13.56
N ASP A 697 8.40 5.10 -13.29
CA ASP A 697 9.54 4.26 -13.65
C ASP A 697 9.65 3.03 -12.75
N ALA A 698 9.35 3.15 -11.46
CA ALA A 698 9.44 2.03 -10.53
C ALA A 698 8.30 1.03 -10.77
N ILE A 699 8.62 -0.16 -11.28
CA ILE A 699 7.65 -1.23 -11.61
C ILE A 699 6.77 -1.62 -10.42
N GLU A 700 7.28 -1.55 -9.19
CA GLU A 700 6.54 -1.84 -7.95
C GLU A 700 5.50 -0.76 -7.62
N LYS A 701 5.74 0.50 -8.01
CA LYS A 701 4.86 1.65 -7.72
C LYS A 701 3.91 1.96 -8.87
N ARG A 702 4.23 1.50 -10.09
CA ARG A 702 3.53 1.85 -11.32
C ARG A 702 2.01 1.62 -11.27
N GLU A 703 1.56 0.46 -10.80
CA GLU A 703 0.12 0.17 -10.70
C GLU A 703 -0.60 1.14 -9.73
N ALA A 704 0.03 1.49 -8.60
CA ALA A 704 -0.52 2.44 -7.64
C ALA A 704 -0.50 3.88 -8.17
N SER A 705 0.56 4.26 -8.89
CA SER A 705 0.70 5.60 -9.49
C SER A 705 -0.32 5.84 -10.60
N VAL A 706 -0.50 4.86 -11.50
CA VAL A 706 -1.57 4.89 -12.52
C VAL A 706 -2.95 4.83 -11.86
N GLY A 707 -3.07 4.09 -10.75
CA GLY A 707 -4.15 4.14 -9.75
C GLY A 707 -4.59 5.56 -9.41
N ALA A 708 -3.64 6.31 -8.86
CA ALA A 708 -3.82 7.70 -8.44
C ALA A 708 -4.08 8.62 -9.63
N ALA A 709 -3.45 8.40 -10.78
CA ALA A 709 -3.69 9.17 -12.00
C ALA A 709 -5.14 9.02 -12.50
N ALA A 710 -5.70 7.81 -12.44
CA ALA A 710 -7.10 7.56 -12.81
C ALA A 710 -8.09 8.23 -11.84
N GLU A 711 -7.83 8.16 -10.53
CA GLU A 711 -8.66 8.84 -9.53
C GLU A 711 -8.58 10.37 -9.70
N LEU A 712 -7.38 10.91 -9.93
CA LEU A 712 -7.14 12.32 -10.20
C LEU A 712 -7.93 12.77 -11.44
N LEU A 713 -7.78 12.06 -12.57
CA LEU A 713 -8.53 12.31 -13.80
C LEU A 713 -10.03 12.36 -13.57
N GLY A 714 -10.58 11.41 -12.79
CA GLY A 714 -12.00 11.40 -12.45
C GLY A 714 -12.43 12.65 -11.66
N SER A 715 -11.64 13.05 -10.65
CA SER A 715 -11.95 14.20 -9.81
C SER A 715 -11.77 15.56 -10.51
N THR A 716 -10.88 15.64 -11.50
CA THR A 716 -10.57 16.89 -12.21
C THR A 716 -11.19 16.97 -13.61
N LYS A 717 -11.94 15.95 -14.04
CA LYS A 717 -12.54 15.87 -15.37
C LYS A 717 -13.26 17.16 -15.80
N THR A 718 -14.21 17.61 -14.99
CA THR A 718 -14.99 18.82 -15.27
C THR A 718 -14.16 20.10 -15.18
N ILE A 719 -13.11 20.10 -14.35
CA ILE A 719 -12.17 21.23 -14.27
C ILE A 719 -11.39 21.33 -15.58
N ILE A 720 -10.85 20.21 -16.07
CA ILE A 720 -10.10 20.16 -17.32
C ILE A 720 -11.00 20.55 -18.50
N GLU A 721 -12.25 20.07 -18.56
CA GLU A 721 -13.21 20.47 -19.61
C GLU A 721 -13.49 21.99 -19.61
N LYS A 722 -13.58 22.61 -18.42
CA LYS A 722 -13.77 24.06 -18.30
C LYS A 722 -12.52 24.85 -18.66
N VAL A 723 -11.38 24.44 -18.14
CA VAL A 723 -10.07 25.04 -18.47
C VAL A 723 -9.88 24.94 -19.99
N ASP A 724 -10.03 23.74 -20.56
CA ASP A 724 -10.55 23.41 -21.91
C ASP A 724 -11.03 24.59 -22.76
N ALA A 725 -12.14 25.16 -22.33
CA ALA A 725 -12.86 26.18 -23.06
C ALA A 725 -12.20 27.57 -23.01
N CYS A 726 -11.28 27.81 -22.07
CA CYS A 726 -10.56 29.07 -21.95
C CYS A 726 -9.44 29.19 -22.99
N GLU A 727 -9.28 30.39 -23.55
CA GLU A 727 -8.15 30.75 -24.40
C GLU A 727 -6.89 30.93 -23.54
N VAL A 728 -5.85 30.13 -23.82
CA VAL A 728 -4.58 30.10 -23.08
C VAL A 728 -3.42 30.40 -24.02
N PRO A 729 -2.33 31.02 -23.53
CA PRO A 729 -1.22 31.41 -24.37
C PRO A 729 -0.50 30.17 -24.89
N ASN A 730 -0.08 30.20 -26.16
CA ASN A 730 0.69 29.11 -26.76
C ASN A 730 2.12 29.14 -26.20
N LEU A 731 2.35 28.38 -25.13
CA LEU A 731 3.62 28.28 -24.41
C LEU A 731 4.12 26.83 -24.41
N ASP A 732 5.43 26.66 -24.39
CA ASP A 732 6.04 25.35 -24.15
C ASP A 732 5.57 24.79 -22.80
N PRO A 733 5.06 23.54 -22.72
CA PRO A 733 4.54 22.97 -21.48
C PRO A 733 5.51 22.95 -20.32
N GLU A 734 6.82 22.88 -20.58
CA GLU A 734 7.84 22.99 -19.53
C GLU A 734 7.82 24.36 -18.86
N LYS A 735 7.57 25.41 -19.64
CA LYS A 735 7.45 26.78 -19.15
C LYS A 735 6.10 27.08 -18.53
N MET A 736 5.02 26.40 -18.96
CA MET A 736 3.69 26.52 -18.34
C MET A 736 3.68 26.09 -16.87
N ALA A 737 4.66 25.29 -16.42
CA ALA A 737 4.77 24.86 -15.04
C ALA A 737 5.15 26.01 -14.08
N PHE A 738 5.74 27.10 -14.58
CA PHE A 738 6.21 28.22 -13.78
C PHE A 738 5.29 29.43 -13.96
N ILE A 739 4.74 29.95 -12.86
CA ILE A 739 3.81 31.08 -12.89
C ILE A 739 4.40 32.32 -13.56
N ASP A 740 5.68 32.62 -13.33
CA ASP A 740 6.33 33.80 -13.91
C ASP A 740 6.51 33.67 -15.43
N GLU A 741 6.86 32.49 -15.94
CA GLU A 741 6.93 32.23 -17.38
C GLU A 741 5.56 32.26 -18.03
N TRP A 742 4.56 31.66 -17.37
CA TRP A 742 3.17 31.67 -17.80
C TRP A 742 2.65 33.11 -17.90
N ARG A 743 2.91 33.92 -16.88
CA ARG A 743 2.57 35.34 -16.80
C ARG A 743 3.19 36.15 -17.94
N ARG A 744 4.50 35.99 -18.19
CA ARG A 744 5.19 36.66 -19.31
C ARG A 744 4.64 36.25 -20.68
N ALA A 745 4.21 35.00 -20.83
CA ALA A 745 3.58 34.53 -22.06
C ALA A 745 2.20 35.16 -22.27
N TRP A 746 1.38 35.23 -21.21
CA TRP A 746 0.07 35.87 -21.26
C TRP A 746 0.15 37.36 -21.58
N GLN A 747 1.08 38.10 -20.96
CA GLN A 747 1.30 39.52 -21.26
C GLN A 747 1.56 39.75 -22.75
N ARG A 748 2.50 38.98 -23.34
CA ARG A 748 2.83 39.05 -24.77
C ARG A 748 1.67 38.67 -25.68
N TRP A 749 0.89 37.65 -25.29
CA TRP A 749 -0.27 37.21 -26.05
C TRP A 749 -1.39 38.26 -26.04
N SER A 750 -1.68 38.84 -24.88
CA SER A 750 -2.74 39.83 -24.68
C SER A 750 -2.46 41.17 -25.34
N SER A 751 -1.19 41.58 -25.47
CA SER A 751 -0.83 42.80 -26.21
C SER A 751 -1.07 42.63 -27.70
N HIS A 752 -0.65 41.49 -28.26
CA HIS A 752 -0.79 41.22 -29.69
C HIS A 752 -2.26 41.08 -30.14
N HIS A 753 -3.13 40.51 -29.30
CA HIS A 753 -4.57 40.40 -29.59
C HIS A 753 -5.31 41.74 -29.46
N ARG A 754 -4.85 42.64 -28.58
CA ARG A 754 -5.40 44.01 -28.50
C ARG A 754 -5.07 44.83 -29.75
N ASP A 755 -3.89 44.66 -30.33
CA ASP A 755 -3.45 45.40 -31.51
C ASP A 755 -4.18 44.95 -32.81
N VAL A 756 -4.64 43.69 -32.89
CA VAL A 756 -5.35 43.15 -34.07
C VAL A 756 -6.84 43.57 -34.12
N VAL A 757 -7.44 43.92 -32.98
CA VAL A 757 -8.85 44.34 -32.89
C VAL A 757 -9.03 45.86 -33.12
N SER A 758 -7.95 46.64 -33.07
CA SER A 758 -7.97 48.08 -33.37
C SER A 758 -7.54 48.39 -34.81
N PHE A 759 -8.44 48.18 -35.78
CA PHE A 759 -8.37 48.93 -37.05
C PHE A 759 -9.19 50.24 -36.93
N PRO A 760 -8.77 51.35 -37.58
CA PRO A 760 -9.46 52.63 -37.42
C PRO A 760 -10.83 52.57 -38.09
N ALA A 761 -11.82 53.18 -37.46
CA ALA A 761 -13.10 53.49 -38.07
C ALA A 761 -12.85 54.30 -39.36
N CYS A 762 -12.98 53.66 -40.53
CA CYS A 762 -13.04 54.36 -41.80
C CYS A 762 -14.31 55.20 -41.84
N ALA A 763 -14.11 56.52 -41.97
CA ALA A 763 -15.15 57.47 -42.29
C ALA A 763 -15.92 57.04 -43.54
N CYS A 764 -17.24 57.01 -43.48
CA CYS A 764 -18.10 56.92 -44.66
C CYS A 764 -18.06 58.23 -45.45
N PRO A 765 -17.96 58.15 -46.79
CA PRO A 765 -18.61 59.10 -47.67
C PRO A 765 -19.80 58.43 -48.37
N THR A 766 -20.95 59.08 -48.24
CA THR A 766 -22.15 58.89 -49.06
C THR A 766 -21.89 59.15 -50.54
N SER A 767 -22.27 58.22 -51.42
CA SER A 767 -22.96 58.54 -52.68
C SER A 767 -23.49 57.28 -53.38
N ALA A 768 -24.72 57.39 -53.86
CA ALA A 768 -25.49 56.39 -54.59
C ALA A 768 -24.99 56.13 -56.02
N ASN A 769 -25.10 54.89 -56.51
CA ASN A 769 -25.95 54.50 -57.65
C ASN A 769 -25.64 53.09 -58.19
N GLU A 770 -26.73 52.38 -58.48
CA GLU A 770 -26.97 51.45 -59.59
C GLU A 770 -26.21 50.11 -59.74
N VAL A 771 -26.95 49.05 -59.37
CA VAL A 771 -27.39 47.92 -60.23
C VAL A 771 -26.38 47.31 -61.23
N LYS A 772 -25.98 46.06 -60.98
CA LYS A 772 -26.22 44.94 -61.93
C LYS A 772 -25.97 43.54 -61.33
N THR A 773 -27.09 42.84 -61.17
CA THR A 773 -27.36 41.42 -61.51
C THR A 773 -26.45 40.29 -61.00
N MET A 774 -27.13 39.51 -60.16
CA MET A 774 -26.93 38.16 -59.65
C MET A 774 -27.60 37.12 -60.57
N THR A 775 -27.03 35.91 -60.65
CA THR A 775 -27.74 34.61 -60.76
C THR A 775 -26.73 33.48 -60.44
N MET A 776 -26.81 32.89 -59.22
CA MET A 776 -27.50 31.63 -58.82
C MET A 776 -26.82 30.37 -59.38
N ILE A 777 -26.51 29.34 -58.57
CA ILE A 777 -27.42 28.22 -58.22
C ILE A 777 -27.24 27.71 -56.76
N ASP A 778 -28.39 27.29 -56.21
CA ASP A 778 -28.84 26.88 -54.88
C ASP A 778 -28.21 25.66 -54.16
N GLY A 779 -28.48 25.60 -52.85
CA GLY A 779 -28.79 24.32 -52.19
C GLY A 779 -28.82 24.30 -50.65
N CYS A 780 -29.88 24.82 -49.99
CA CYS A 780 -30.27 24.37 -48.64
C CYS A 780 -31.76 24.66 -48.34
N THR A 781 -32.54 23.61 -48.07
CA THR A 781 -33.95 23.67 -47.66
C THR A 781 -34.16 23.22 -46.20
N PHE A 782 -35.18 23.82 -45.61
CA PHE A 782 -35.58 23.88 -44.20
C PHE A 782 -36.66 22.82 -43.86
N ARG A 783 -36.70 22.26 -42.63
CA ARG A 783 -37.94 21.80 -41.92
C ARG A 783 -37.60 21.25 -40.51
N ARG A 784 -38.09 21.76 -39.37
CA ARG A 784 -39.45 21.90 -38.77
C ARG A 784 -39.69 20.84 -37.66
N ARG A 785 -39.68 21.29 -36.39
CA ARG A 785 -40.10 20.53 -35.18
C ARG A 785 -41.64 20.47 -35.06
N ARG A 786 -42.16 19.32 -34.59
CA ARG A 786 -43.52 19.10 -34.03
C ARG A 786 -43.36 18.34 -32.70
N GLY A 787 -44.28 18.55 -31.74
CA GLY A 787 -44.21 18.03 -30.38
C GLY A 787 -45.41 17.19 -29.90
N LYS A 788 -45.42 16.95 -28.56
CA LYS A 788 -46.41 16.31 -27.64
C LYS A 788 -46.64 14.79 -27.86
N GLU A 789 -46.76 13.91 -26.86
CA GLU A 789 -47.69 13.87 -25.70
C GLU A 789 -47.21 12.97 -24.51
N VAL A 790 -48.06 12.93 -23.48
CA VAL A 790 -47.95 12.53 -22.06
C VAL A 790 -48.16 11.02 -21.80
N GLY A 791 -47.57 10.50 -20.72
CA GLY A 791 -47.94 9.23 -20.07
C GLY A 791 -47.55 9.22 -18.59
N CYS A 792 -48.49 8.86 -17.70
CA CYS A 792 -48.47 9.09 -16.24
C CYS A 792 -48.57 7.76 -15.44
N ARG A 793 -48.13 7.79 -14.16
CA ARG A 793 -48.29 6.81 -13.02
C ARG A 793 -47.33 5.60 -13.01
N LEU A 794 -46.77 5.10 -11.90
CA LEU A 794 -47.11 5.12 -10.46
C LEU A 794 -45.85 5.07 -9.58
N SER A 795 -45.92 5.65 -8.37
CA SER A 795 -45.00 5.41 -7.23
C SER A 795 -45.20 4.01 -6.60
N PRO A 796 -44.25 3.55 -5.76
CA PRO A 796 -44.56 3.50 -4.33
C PRO A 796 -43.40 3.93 -3.41
N ILE A 797 -43.74 4.85 -2.51
CA ILE A 797 -43.54 4.90 -1.05
C ILE A 797 -42.42 4.03 -0.42
N TRP A 798 -41.47 4.75 0.18
CA TRP A 798 -40.74 4.59 1.45
C TRP A 798 -40.84 3.28 2.28
N LEU A 799 -39.67 2.81 2.72
CA LEU A 799 -39.46 2.18 4.02
C LEU A 799 -38.11 2.63 4.62
N ALA A 800 -38.20 3.22 5.81
CA ALA A 800 -37.10 3.74 6.61
C ALA A 800 -36.43 2.66 7.47
N ARG A 801 -35.11 2.80 7.71
CA ARG A 801 -34.29 2.33 8.87
C ARG A 801 -32.82 2.47 8.43
N SER A 802 -31.84 2.94 9.19
CA SER A 802 -31.73 3.51 10.53
C SER A 802 -30.32 4.11 10.59
N LYS A 803 -30.18 5.35 11.09
CA LYS A 803 -28.88 5.96 11.40
C LYS A 803 -28.22 5.17 12.54
N PHE A 804 -27.01 4.66 12.31
CA PHE A 804 -26.05 4.40 13.38
C PHE A 804 -24.96 5.46 13.27
N GLY A 805 -24.99 6.40 14.20
CA GLY A 805 -23.90 7.33 14.44
C GLY A 805 -22.84 6.64 15.27
N VAL A 806 -21.60 6.66 14.79
CA VAL A 806 -20.39 6.51 15.61
C VAL A 806 -19.43 7.58 15.11
N GLY A 807 -19.25 8.62 15.91
CA GLY A 807 -18.29 9.68 15.64
C GLY A 807 -16.84 9.19 15.78
N PRO A 808 -15.89 9.71 15.01
CA PRO A 808 -14.48 9.48 15.28
C PRO A 808 -14.04 10.39 16.42
N CYS A 809 -13.77 9.80 17.59
CA CYS A 809 -12.97 10.46 18.63
C CYS A 809 -11.52 10.50 18.15
N GLY A 810 -10.94 11.70 18.16
CA GLY A 810 -9.55 11.95 17.87
C GLY A 810 -8.63 11.36 18.95
N LEU A 811 -7.47 10.90 18.51
CA LEU A 811 -6.32 10.60 19.36
C LEU A 811 -5.12 11.24 18.68
N GLY A 812 -4.65 12.32 19.30
CA GLY A 812 -3.51 13.11 18.88
C GLY A 812 -2.19 12.36 19.05
N GLU A 813 -1.29 12.64 18.13
CA GLU A 813 0.10 12.26 18.17
C GLU A 813 0.86 13.08 19.21
N SER A 814 1.71 12.42 19.99
CA SER A 814 2.83 13.04 20.70
C SER A 814 4.00 12.05 20.66
N LEU A 815 4.81 12.17 19.61
CA LEU A 815 6.09 11.48 19.45
C LEU A 815 7.18 12.26 20.21
N GLY A 816 7.60 11.73 21.36
CA GLY A 816 8.86 12.10 22.00
C GLY A 816 9.99 11.22 21.51
N PHE A 817 10.95 11.81 20.79
CA PHE A 817 12.21 11.18 20.41
C PHE A 817 13.03 10.83 21.66
N LEU A 818 13.34 9.55 21.86
CA LEU A 818 14.46 9.10 22.70
C LEU A 818 15.16 7.95 21.99
N VAL A 819 16.39 8.23 21.54
CA VAL A 819 17.33 7.26 20.98
C VAL A 819 18.03 6.53 22.14
N PRO A 820 18.00 5.18 22.21
CA PRO A 820 18.98 4.44 22.97
C PRO A 820 20.05 3.89 22.01
N LYS A 821 21.25 4.42 22.15
CA LYS A 821 22.48 3.87 21.59
C LYS A 821 22.81 2.60 22.39
N VAL A 822 22.65 1.42 21.78
CA VAL A 822 23.15 0.15 22.34
C VAL A 822 24.02 -0.52 21.30
N GLU A 823 25.32 -0.27 21.40
CA GLU A 823 26.35 -1.10 20.79
C GLU A 823 26.42 -2.43 21.54
N GLY A 824 26.03 -3.51 20.87
CA GLY A 824 26.18 -4.87 21.39
C GLY A 824 25.92 -5.90 20.30
N ASN A 825 26.98 -6.48 19.74
CA ASN A 825 26.86 -7.52 18.72
C ASN A 825 26.24 -8.81 19.28
N ALA A 826 25.25 -9.36 18.58
CA ALA A 826 24.51 -10.58 18.91
C ALA A 826 25.39 -11.83 19.17
N LEU A 827 26.62 -11.85 18.64
CA LEU A 827 27.63 -12.88 18.92
C LEU A 827 28.08 -12.92 20.40
N GLY A 828 28.07 -11.78 21.10
CA GLY A 828 28.43 -11.70 22.53
C GLY A 828 27.38 -12.29 23.47
N TRP A 829 26.14 -12.44 23.01
CA TRP A 829 25.07 -13.14 23.72
C TRP A 829 25.15 -14.66 23.49
N PHE A 830 25.37 -15.11 22.25
CA PHE A 830 25.53 -16.53 21.94
C PHE A 830 26.81 -17.14 22.55
N HIS A 831 27.92 -16.41 22.62
CA HIS A 831 29.15 -16.92 23.24
C HIS A 831 29.00 -17.10 24.77
N ARG A 832 28.14 -16.32 25.45
CA ARG A 832 27.85 -16.49 26.88
C ARG A 832 26.87 -17.65 27.15
N ALA A 833 25.92 -17.89 26.25
CA ALA A 833 25.01 -19.04 26.36
C ALA A 833 25.71 -20.39 26.07
N ALA A 834 26.73 -20.41 25.22
CA ALA A 834 27.40 -21.66 24.79
C ALA A 834 28.50 -22.18 25.74
N LYS A 835 29.01 -21.38 26.69
CA LYS A 835 30.16 -21.75 27.54
C LYS A 835 29.86 -21.94 29.03
N THR A 836 28.61 -21.83 29.47
CA THR A 836 28.27 -21.90 30.90
C THR A 836 27.53 -23.20 31.21
N SER A 837 28.11 -24.10 32.00
CA SER A 837 27.39 -25.29 32.47
C SER A 837 26.30 -24.91 33.47
N LEU A 838 25.11 -25.50 33.32
CA LEU A 838 23.89 -25.21 34.09
C LEU A 838 24.07 -25.26 35.62
N SER A 839 25.06 -25.98 36.14
CA SER A 839 25.33 -26.07 37.59
C SER A 839 26.00 -24.84 38.22
N LYS A 840 26.58 -23.93 37.42
CA LYS A 840 27.30 -22.75 37.94
C LYS A 840 26.48 -21.45 37.95
N GLN A 841 25.36 -21.39 37.22
CA GLN A 841 24.50 -20.20 37.23
C GLN A 841 23.61 -20.06 38.48
N TRP A 842 23.43 -21.13 39.26
CA TRP A 842 22.49 -21.14 40.39
C TRP A 842 23.14 -21.07 41.78
N LYS A 843 24.47 -20.86 41.88
CA LYS A 843 25.14 -20.73 43.19
C LYS A 843 25.31 -19.29 43.71
N ASP A 844 25.22 -18.27 42.86
CA ASP A 844 25.64 -16.90 43.23
C ASP A 844 24.51 -15.93 43.60
N ASN A 845 23.24 -16.35 43.62
CA ASN A 845 22.13 -15.49 44.04
C ASN A 845 21.35 -16.08 45.24
N ARG A 846 22.00 -16.24 46.39
CA ARG A 846 21.27 -16.32 47.67
C ARG A 846 20.99 -14.90 48.19
N PRO A 847 19.78 -14.60 48.68
CA PRO A 847 19.52 -13.34 49.37
C PRO A 847 20.23 -13.34 50.73
N VAL A 848 20.99 -12.28 51.00
CA VAL A 848 21.49 -11.96 52.35
C VAL A 848 20.32 -11.38 53.14
N HIS A 849 19.87 -12.08 54.18
CA HIS A 849 18.90 -11.55 55.13
C HIS A 849 19.54 -10.47 56.03
N PRO A 850 18.85 -9.35 56.33
CA PRO A 850 19.28 -8.42 57.36
C PRO A 850 19.09 -9.05 58.74
N ARG A 851 20.10 -8.94 59.61
CA ARG A 851 19.96 -9.36 61.02
C ARG A 851 18.97 -8.44 61.73
N PRO A 852 18.03 -8.97 62.52
CA PRO A 852 17.44 -8.22 63.61
C PRO A 852 18.39 -8.22 64.82
N ILE A 853 18.23 -7.19 65.66
CA ILE A 853 18.97 -6.92 66.92
C ILE A 853 19.05 -8.15 67.81
#